data_AF-A0A933LZH3-F1
#
_entry.id   AF-A0A933LZH3-F1
#
_cell.length_a   1.000
_cell.length_b   1.000
_cell.length_c   1.000
_cell.angle_alpha   90.00
_cell.angle_beta   90.00
_cell.angle_gamma   90.00
#
_symmetry.space_group_name_H-M   'P 1'
#
loop_
_entity.id
_entity.type
_entity.pdbx_description
1 polymer ?
#
loop_
_entity_poly.entity_id
_entity_poly.type
_entity_poly.pdbx_seq_one_letter_code
_entity_poly.pdbx_strand_id
1 'polypeptide(L)'
;FHAVGHKPFVGSSTNALHQAVQHSDPVPPRRHDPSIGRAVEAICLRALEKRPEDRYQSAQDMAEDLCRALAGEALDQTTTSRIVRIKRKARRFRSGLYMMAMAAGLVVALAIAALRLGRREEPPRIDSRAASRVAFEDAIEDRDFARAAGHLEAIEASGGPPEAVEEAREKARASLTDAFADALATGSLPEMEALLAEGERLGLGDEPLGRLRSSAIPRAAEQIRFELASGEFRRASDMLRDVRRVFGDDPSLDPLDRWARGRASLSIATRPAGAAVAISRLAPGAGEPGGEPFHRGTTPMEDVGLDSGSYLVEITLPSGTRHAFPFESARGADGRPRTFQFDLDLETIPEGMLLVPEGEFVTGPFESPSRVSLPTFVIDRTEVTWGEYGRFIASLPSRAERLDNLPYFETDGDKWIDTPFRWPAGGPPPGYDDLPVVAVTTNSALAYAAWSGKRLPSNEEWEKAARGIDGRLFPWGDAFDPARAVMRQAGLQQPTRVGSCPGGASPYGCLDMAGNVWEWTTTPGEKREFIMKGGAFNADPDSGRADLRKSASPTWASENLGFRCVRTQLPAPRLKEIESAFDDLSPGVRQEAVRLLSEIGSVDAHSRTIYRLALEDTDFVVRSTALAALRRSCPPDILADLAGRLAQRTGDVTRTLEAAAMLFPADRLVPVVAFLEDPEPRIAEAARIRLLARHEPAATFLYRALFSASRPLASRVRAASLLGSFEDEEALAFLCRAARDAAGPDRVVAIHYLVELGEPEALVPLMELRLANPGSLAARNFRWMLTKLLREPEAYEPLRMGLSNGEDEIRLECASLLGLLRDKGAADPLRRLAADDPSPAVRNAASRALERLGE
;
A
#
# COMPACT_ATOMS: atom_id res chain seq x y z
N PHE A 1 -19.51 -26.09 -1.03
CA PHE A 1 -19.93 -25.19 0.07
C PHE A 1 -20.66 -23.95 -0.42
N HIS A 2 -20.13 -23.19 -1.40
CA HIS A 2 -20.87 -22.05 -2.00
C HIS A 2 -22.23 -22.45 -2.61
N ALA A 3 -22.33 -23.67 -3.16
CA ALA A 3 -23.58 -24.24 -3.69
C ALA A 3 -24.60 -24.69 -2.63
N VAL A 4 -24.19 -24.84 -1.35
CA VAL A 4 -25.04 -25.33 -0.24
C VAL A 4 -25.40 -24.19 0.73
N GLY A 5 -25.01 -22.94 0.43
CA GLY A 5 -25.32 -21.76 1.24
C GLY A 5 -24.66 -21.69 2.63
N HIS A 6 -23.84 -22.67 3.00
CA HIS A 6 -23.23 -22.77 4.33
C HIS A 6 -21.69 -22.82 4.27
N LYS A 7 -21.05 -22.12 5.21
CA LYS A 7 -19.60 -22.10 5.38
C LYS A 7 -19.14 -23.40 6.10
N PRO A 8 -18.01 -24.01 5.70
CA PRO A 8 -17.50 -25.23 6.33
C PRO A 8 -17.02 -25.03 7.77
N PHE A 9 -16.70 -23.78 8.14
CA PHE A 9 -16.33 -23.34 9.49
C PHE A 9 -17.14 -22.10 9.84
N VAL A 10 -17.52 -22.00 11.10
CA VAL A 10 -18.26 -20.86 11.65
C VAL A 10 -17.56 -20.44 12.94
N GLY A 11 -17.35 -19.14 13.12
CA GLY A 11 -16.78 -18.57 14.34
C GLY A 11 -17.51 -17.28 14.68
N SER A 12 -17.66 -16.98 15.97
CA SER A 12 -18.29 -15.75 16.48
C SER A 12 -17.39 -14.52 16.33
N SER A 13 -16.10 -14.71 16.05
CA SER A 13 -15.11 -13.68 15.76
C SER A 13 -14.09 -14.19 14.74
N THR A 14 -13.31 -13.29 14.14
CA THR A 14 -12.26 -13.66 13.17
C THR A 14 -11.23 -14.62 13.77
N ASN A 15 -10.87 -14.42 15.05
CA ASN A 15 -9.92 -15.29 15.75
C ASN A 15 -10.53 -16.69 16.03
N ALA A 16 -11.80 -16.75 16.44
CA ALA A 16 -12.52 -18.02 16.61
C ALA A 16 -12.68 -18.78 15.29
N LEU A 17 -12.90 -18.07 14.17
CA LEU A 17 -12.93 -18.67 12.84
C LEU A 17 -11.55 -19.21 12.44
N HIS A 18 -10.48 -18.46 12.74
CA HIS A 18 -9.12 -18.90 12.43
C HIS A 18 -8.74 -20.16 13.24
N GLN A 19 -9.05 -20.22 14.53
CA GLN A 19 -8.89 -21.42 15.35
C GLN A 19 -9.72 -22.61 14.83
N ALA A 20 -10.96 -22.38 14.40
CA ALA A 20 -11.80 -23.43 13.81
C ALA A 20 -11.20 -23.95 12.48
N VAL A 21 -10.67 -23.07 11.65
CA VAL A 21 -9.99 -23.43 10.39
C VAL A 21 -8.68 -24.18 10.65
N GLN A 22 -7.96 -23.92 11.74
CA GLN A 22 -6.71 -24.61 12.06
C GLN A 22 -6.93 -25.97 12.74
N HIS A 23 -7.89 -26.06 13.68
CA HIS A 23 -7.96 -27.20 14.60
C HIS A 23 -9.24 -28.03 14.51
N SER A 24 -10.33 -27.50 13.93
CA SER A 24 -11.61 -28.20 13.87
C SER A 24 -11.82 -28.92 12.52
N ASP A 25 -12.51 -30.06 12.54
CA ASP A 25 -12.91 -30.77 11.33
C ASP A 25 -14.04 -30.01 10.60
N PRO A 26 -13.99 -29.86 9.26
CA PRO A 26 -15.05 -29.22 8.50
C PRO A 26 -16.36 -30.01 8.58
N VAL A 27 -17.49 -29.30 8.60
CA VAL A 27 -18.80 -29.95 8.58
C VAL A 27 -19.03 -30.62 7.21
N PRO A 28 -19.36 -31.92 7.14
CA PRO A 28 -19.61 -32.60 5.87
C PRO A 28 -20.78 -31.97 5.10
N PRO A 29 -20.65 -31.69 3.79
CA PRO A 29 -21.73 -31.11 2.99
C PRO A 29 -23.05 -31.88 3.06
N ARG A 30 -23.03 -33.22 3.13
CA ARG A 30 -24.26 -34.03 3.20
C ARG A 30 -25.02 -33.89 4.52
N ARG A 31 -24.43 -33.25 5.53
CA ARG A 31 -25.12 -32.87 6.76
C ARG A 31 -26.10 -31.73 6.53
N HIS A 32 -25.82 -30.85 5.56
CA HIS A 32 -26.67 -29.72 5.19
C HIS A 32 -27.58 -30.07 4.01
N ASP A 33 -27.08 -30.83 3.04
CA ASP A 33 -27.86 -31.30 1.90
C ASP A 33 -27.61 -32.79 1.61
N PRO A 34 -28.52 -33.68 2.04
CA PRO A 34 -28.40 -35.12 1.84
C PRO A 34 -28.34 -35.57 0.37
N SER A 35 -28.76 -34.72 -0.58
CA SER A 35 -28.75 -35.01 -2.03
C SER A 35 -27.34 -35.06 -2.63
N ILE A 36 -26.35 -34.50 -1.94
CA ILE A 36 -24.95 -34.50 -2.38
C ILE A 36 -24.42 -35.95 -2.41
N GLY A 37 -23.85 -36.35 -3.55
CA GLY A 37 -23.24 -37.66 -3.73
C GLY A 37 -22.05 -37.89 -2.80
N ARG A 38 -21.85 -39.13 -2.34
CA ARG A 38 -20.74 -39.51 -1.44
C ARG A 38 -19.36 -39.21 -2.03
N ALA A 39 -19.22 -39.31 -3.34
CA ALA A 39 -17.97 -38.99 -4.05
C ALA A 39 -17.65 -37.49 -3.97
N VAL A 40 -18.64 -36.63 -4.20
CA VAL A 40 -18.49 -35.16 -4.11
C VAL A 40 -18.19 -34.70 -2.69
N GLU A 41 -18.81 -35.33 -1.68
CA GLU A 41 -18.46 -35.08 -0.27
C GLU A 41 -16.99 -35.43 0.03
N ALA A 42 -16.50 -36.56 -0.48
CA ALA A 42 -15.12 -36.98 -0.25
C ALA A 42 -14.11 -35.99 -0.86
N ILE A 43 -14.38 -35.51 -2.08
CA ILE A 43 -13.55 -34.50 -2.76
C ILE A 43 -13.54 -33.18 -1.96
N CYS A 44 -14.71 -32.71 -1.52
CA CYS A 44 -14.83 -31.48 -0.73
C CYS A 44 -14.08 -31.57 0.62
N LEU A 45 -14.12 -32.74 1.28
CA LEU A 45 -13.43 -32.94 2.54
C LEU A 45 -11.91 -33.05 2.36
N ARG A 46 -11.44 -33.71 1.28
CA ARG A 46 -10.01 -33.80 0.94
C ARG A 46 -9.41 -32.44 0.63
N ALA A 47 -10.13 -31.58 -0.09
CA ALA A 47 -9.71 -30.21 -0.35
C ALA A 47 -9.57 -29.36 0.93
N LEU A 48 -10.24 -29.75 2.03
CA LEU A 48 -10.26 -29.04 3.32
C LEU A 48 -9.42 -29.71 4.42
N GLU A 49 -8.60 -30.71 4.09
CA GLU A 49 -7.70 -31.36 5.06
C GLU A 49 -6.72 -30.35 5.66
N LYS A 50 -6.26 -30.54 6.90
CA LYS A 50 -5.41 -29.52 7.56
C LYS A 50 -3.97 -29.54 7.06
N ARG A 51 -3.50 -30.72 6.69
CA ARG A 51 -2.13 -30.98 6.25
C ARG A 51 -2.03 -30.81 4.73
N PRO A 52 -1.11 -29.97 4.21
CA PRO A 52 -0.94 -29.79 2.77
C PRO A 52 -0.74 -31.09 2.00
N GLU A 53 -0.03 -32.06 2.59
CA GLU A 53 0.23 -33.38 2.01
C GLU A 53 -1.03 -34.26 1.85
N ASP A 54 -2.08 -34.01 2.63
CA ASP A 54 -3.34 -34.75 2.57
C ASP A 54 -4.36 -34.10 1.60
N ARG A 55 -4.05 -32.92 1.04
CA ARG A 55 -4.85 -32.19 0.03
C ARG A 55 -4.49 -32.60 -1.40
N TYR A 56 -5.30 -32.13 -2.35
CA TYR A 56 -4.93 -32.15 -3.77
C TYR A 56 -3.70 -31.27 -4.01
N GLN A 57 -2.70 -31.82 -4.70
CA GLN A 57 -1.45 -31.11 -4.98
C GLN A 57 -1.59 -30.16 -6.17
N SER A 58 -2.54 -30.44 -7.07
CA SER A 58 -2.91 -29.53 -8.16
C SER A 58 -4.42 -29.35 -8.30
N ALA A 59 -4.84 -28.23 -8.88
CA ALA A 59 -6.24 -28.00 -9.23
C ALA A 59 -6.74 -28.98 -10.30
N GLN A 60 -5.82 -29.50 -11.13
CA GLN A 60 -6.13 -30.47 -12.17
C GLN A 60 -6.52 -31.84 -11.59
N ASP A 61 -5.81 -32.32 -10.56
CA ASP A 61 -6.13 -33.58 -9.86
C ASP A 61 -7.54 -33.52 -9.24
N MET A 62 -7.91 -32.36 -8.69
CA MET A 62 -9.23 -32.14 -8.10
C MET A 62 -10.32 -32.10 -9.18
N ALA A 63 -10.05 -31.49 -10.34
CA ALA A 63 -10.97 -31.42 -11.45
C ALA A 63 -11.24 -32.81 -12.06
N GLU A 64 -10.19 -33.65 -12.20
CA GLU A 64 -10.31 -35.02 -12.70
C GLU A 64 -11.19 -35.90 -11.80
N ASP A 65 -10.97 -35.85 -10.47
CA ASP A 65 -11.82 -36.57 -9.52
C ASP A 65 -13.27 -36.05 -9.52
N LEU A 66 -13.48 -34.74 -9.71
CA LEU A 66 -14.82 -34.16 -9.80
C LEU A 66 -15.56 -34.63 -11.06
N CYS A 67 -14.87 -34.67 -12.21
CA CYS A 67 -15.42 -35.20 -13.46
C CYS A 67 -15.81 -36.67 -13.34
N ARG A 68 -14.97 -37.51 -12.72
CA ARG A 68 -15.29 -38.92 -12.44
C ARG A 68 -16.50 -39.06 -11.51
N ALA A 69 -16.56 -38.24 -10.46
CA ALA A 69 -17.69 -38.24 -9.53
C ALA A 69 -19.02 -37.84 -10.20
N LEU A 70 -18.98 -36.90 -11.15
CA LEU A 70 -20.16 -36.49 -11.95
C LEU A 70 -20.55 -37.55 -12.99
N ALA A 71 -19.58 -38.29 -13.53
CA ALA A 71 -19.80 -39.41 -14.46
C ALA A 71 -20.32 -40.69 -13.76
N GLY A 72 -20.41 -40.71 -12.43
CA GLY A 72 -20.82 -41.89 -11.66
C GLY A 72 -19.72 -42.96 -11.55
N GLU A 73 -18.49 -42.62 -11.90
CA GLU A 73 -17.34 -43.52 -11.87
C GLU A 73 -16.79 -43.67 -10.44
N ALA A 74 -16.23 -44.84 -10.13
CA ALA A 74 -15.56 -45.07 -8.87
C ALA A 74 -14.23 -44.29 -8.84
N LEU A 75 -14.06 -43.40 -7.86
CA LEU A 75 -12.80 -42.71 -7.62
C LEU A 75 -11.67 -43.72 -7.38
N ASP A 76 -10.57 -43.61 -8.13
CA ASP A 76 -9.48 -44.55 -8.09
C ASP A 76 -8.78 -44.51 -6.72
N GLN A 77 -8.76 -45.66 -6.03
CA GLN A 77 -8.38 -45.76 -4.61
C GLN A 77 -6.90 -46.03 -4.41
N THR A 78 -6.03 -45.37 -5.17
CA THR A 78 -4.59 -45.53 -5.01
C THR A 78 -4.05 -44.60 -3.91
N THR A 79 -3.86 -45.23 -2.74
CA THR A 79 -2.88 -44.87 -1.70
C THR A 79 -3.19 -43.72 -0.72
N THR A 80 -4.40 -43.63 -0.16
CA THR A 80 -4.57 -42.95 1.16
C THR A 80 -5.86 -43.24 1.94
N SER A 81 -6.79 -44.04 1.43
CA SER A 81 -8.14 -44.15 2.06
C SER A 81 -8.22 -45.12 3.25
N ARG A 82 -7.40 -46.19 3.30
CA ARG A 82 -7.45 -47.15 4.43
C ARG A 82 -6.78 -46.62 5.69
N ILE A 83 -5.64 -45.94 5.56
CA ILE A 83 -4.89 -45.38 6.70
C ILE A 83 -5.66 -44.19 7.31
N VAL A 84 -6.32 -43.36 6.50
CA VAL A 84 -7.15 -42.24 6.98
C VAL A 84 -8.45 -42.73 7.64
N ARG A 85 -9.11 -43.77 7.11
CA ARG A 85 -10.26 -44.41 7.79
C ARG A 85 -9.87 -45.08 9.11
N ILE A 86 -8.71 -45.75 9.17
CA ILE A 86 -8.20 -46.37 10.39
C ILE A 86 -7.78 -45.30 11.41
N LYS A 87 -7.14 -44.20 10.99
CA LYS A 87 -6.80 -43.05 11.88
C LYS A 87 -8.05 -42.33 12.40
N ARG A 88 -9.09 -42.12 11.58
CA ARG A 88 -10.38 -41.54 12.04
C ARG A 88 -11.15 -42.48 12.97
N LYS A 89 -11.14 -43.80 12.71
CA LYS A 89 -11.78 -44.79 13.59
C LYS A 89 -11.00 -44.94 14.91
N ALA A 90 -9.67 -44.91 14.89
CA ALA A 90 -8.83 -44.91 16.09
C ALA A 90 -9.00 -43.64 16.95
N ARG A 91 -9.22 -42.46 16.34
CA ARG A 91 -9.54 -41.22 17.07
C ARG A 91 -10.95 -41.20 17.68
N ARG A 92 -11.94 -41.82 17.02
CA ARG A 92 -13.33 -41.95 17.54
C ARG A 92 -13.50 -43.03 18.60
N PHE A 93 -12.65 -44.05 18.62
CA PHE A 93 -12.70 -45.15 19.61
C PHE A 93 -11.85 -44.90 20.87
N ARG A 94 -11.05 -43.82 20.93
CA ARG A 94 -10.33 -43.44 22.17
C ARG A 94 -11.31 -43.21 23.32
N SER A 95 -12.37 -42.43 23.11
CA SER A 95 -13.42 -42.18 24.12
C SER A 95 -14.28 -43.42 24.44
N GLY A 96 -14.49 -44.33 23.48
CA GLY A 96 -15.19 -45.60 23.71
C GLY A 96 -14.39 -46.61 24.53
N LEU A 97 -13.06 -46.66 24.35
CA LEU A 97 -12.16 -47.50 25.14
C LEU A 97 -12.02 -46.96 26.58
N TYR A 98 -11.98 -45.63 26.75
CA TYR A 98 -12.06 -44.99 28.07
C TYR A 98 -13.40 -45.24 28.75
N MET A 99 -14.53 -45.25 28.02
CA MET A 99 -15.85 -45.57 28.56
C MET A 99 -16.00 -47.05 28.93
N MET A 100 -15.42 -47.99 28.16
CA MET A 100 -15.41 -49.41 28.53
C MET A 100 -14.44 -49.71 29.69
N ALA A 101 -13.29 -49.04 29.74
CA ALA A 101 -12.37 -49.12 30.89
C ALA A 101 -12.98 -48.48 32.15
N MET A 102 -13.72 -47.38 32.00
CA MET A 102 -14.51 -46.75 33.06
C MET A 102 -15.68 -47.63 33.51
N ALA A 103 -16.39 -48.29 32.60
CA ALA A 103 -17.49 -49.20 32.95
C ALA A 103 -16.99 -50.47 33.63
N ALA A 104 -15.91 -51.07 33.13
CA ALA A 104 -15.24 -52.20 33.81
C ALA A 104 -14.64 -51.78 35.15
N GLY A 105 -14.04 -50.58 35.21
CA GLY A 105 -13.53 -49.96 36.43
C GLY A 105 -14.64 -49.62 37.42
N LEU A 106 -15.83 -49.23 36.96
CA LEU A 106 -17.00 -48.95 37.78
C LEU A 106 -17.64 -50.24 38.31
N VAL A 107 -17.66 -51.33 37.52
CA VAL A 107 -18.10 -52.65 38.00
C VAL A 107 -17.13 -53.20 39.05
N VAL A 108 -15.83 -53.04 38.84
CA VAL A 108 -14.80 -53.39 39.84
C VAL A 108 -14.89 -52.48 41.07
N ALA A 109 -15.11 -51.17 40.90
CA ALA A 109 -15.26 -50.22 41.98
C ALA A 109 -16.56 -50.41 42.75
N LEU A 110 -17.66 -50.83 42.11
CA LEU A 110 -18.93 -51.18 42.75
C LEU A 110 -18.82 -52.52 43.50
N ALA A 111 -18.07 -53.49 42.98
CA ALA A 111 -17.75 -54.72 43.69
C ALA A 111 -16.83 -54.46 44.91
N ILE A 112 -15.84 -53.58 44.77
CA ILE A 112 -14.99 -53.12 45.87
C ILE A 112 -15.78 -52.26 46.87
N ALA A 113 -16.72 -51.42 46.40
CA ALA A 113 -17.58 -50.61 47.26
C ALA A 113 -18.60 -51.47 48.01
N ALA A 114 -19.14 -52.53 47.40
CA ALA A 114 -19.98 -53.52 48.08
C ALA A 114 -19.18 -54.31 49.15
N LEU A 115 -17.89 -54.59 48.88
CA LEU A 115 -16.97 -55.18 49.86
C LEU A 115 -16.55 -54.20 50.97
N ARG A 116 -16.50 -52.89 50.69
CA ARG A 116 -16.15 -51.84 51.67
C ARG A 116 -17.36 -51.31 52.47
N LEU A 117 -18.57 -51.35 51.94
CA LEU A 117 -19.81 -51.04 52.67
C LEU A 117 -20.13 -52.08 53.76
N GLY A 118 -19.47 -53.25 53.72
CA GLY A 118 -19.46 -54.24 54.80
C GLY A 118 -18.47 -53.96 55.95
N ARG A 119 -17.64 -52.91 55.86
CA ARG A 119 -16.71 -52.52 56.93
C ARG A 119 -16.88 -51.03 57.24
N ARG A 120 -17.63 -50.75 58.30
CA ARG A 120 -17.68 -49.43 58.94
C ARG A 120 -16.30 -49.13 59.55
N GLU A 121 -15.57 -48.20 58.95
CA GLU A 121 -14.48 -47.46 59.60
C GLU A 121 -14.61 -45.97 59.25
N GLU A 122 -14.31 -45.12 60.24
CA GLU A 122 -14.55 -43.68 60.35
C GLU A 122 -13.87 -42.82 59.24
N PRO A 123 -14.34 -41.59 58.96
CA PRO A 123 -13.81 -40.77 57.87
C PRO A 123 -12.43 -40.16 58.19
N PRO A 124 -11.50 -40.06 57.22
CA PRO A 124 -10.17 -39.53 57.45
C PRO A 124 -10.13 -37.99 57.39
N ARG A 125 -9.27 -37.39 58.23
CA ARG A 125 -8.89 -35.97 58.19
C ARG A 125 -8.11 -35.69 56.89
N ILE A 126 -8.56 -34.71 56.10
CA ILE A 126 -7.79 -34.19 54.95
C ILE A 126 -6.55 -33.47 55.50
N ASP A 127 -5.37 -33.94 55.11
CA ASP A 127 -4.10 -33.35 55.50
C ASP A 127 -3.89 -32.04 54.72
N SER A 128 -4.18 -30.90 55.37
CA SER A 128 -4.04 -29.53 54.81
C SER A 128 -2.67 -29.24 54.16
N ARG A 129 -1.65 -30.03 54.50
CA ARG A 129 -0.29 -29.97 53.96
C ARG A 129 -0.21 -30.44 52.51
N ALA A 130 -0.90 -31.53 52.17
CA ALA A 130 -0.90 -32.09 50.82
C ALA A 130 -1.61 -31.15 49.84
N ALA A 131 -2.69 -30.50 50.27
CA ALA A 131 -3.43 -29.53 49.46
C ALA A 131 -2.60 -28.28 49.15
N SER A 132 -1.86 -27.74 50.13
CA SER A 132 -1.02 -26.55 49.94
C SER A 132 0.17 -26.82 49.02
N ARG A 133 0.71 -28.04 49.04
CA ARG A 133 1.80 -28.47 48.15
C ARG A 133 1.37 -28.62 46.69
N VAL A 134 0.20 -29.22 46.44
CA VAL A 134 -0.38 -29.30 45.09
C VAL A 134 -0.70 -27.90 44.56
N ALA A 135 -1.28 -27.03 45.38
CA ALA A 135 -1.58 -25.65 44.99
C ALA A 135 -0.33 -24.81 44.68
N PHE A 136 0.79 -25.07 45.38
CA PHE A 136 2.09 -24.49 45.05
C PHE A 136 2.61 -24.97 43.69
N GLU A 137 2.56 -26.28 43.43
CA GLU A 137 3.00 -26.85 42.15
C GLU A 137 2.18 -26.29 40.98
N ASP A 138 0.85 -26.21 41.12
CA ASP A 138 -0.03 -25.59 40.13
C ASP A 138 0.32 -24.11 39.91
N ALA A 139 0.63 -23.36 40.99
CA ALA A 139 1.00 -21.94 40.87
C ALA A 139 2.34 -21.74 40.14
N ILE A 140 3.31 -22.63 40.36
CA ILE A 140 4.60 -22.61 39.67
C ILE A 140 4.46 -23.00 38.19
N GLU A 141 3.58 -23.96 37.86
CA GLU A 141 3.25 -24.31 36.46
C GLU A 141 2.51 -23.17 35.75
N ASP A 142 1.60 -22.47 36.44
CA ASP A 142 0.88 -21.29 35.94
C ASP A 142 1.76 -20.04 35.83
N ARG A 143 3.00 -20.08 36.34
CA ARG A 143 3.92 -18.92 36.49
C ARG A 143 3.32 -17.78 37.34
N ASP A 144 2.42 -18.11 38.26
CA ASP A 144 1.85 -17.17 39.23
C ASP A 144 2.70 -17.17 40.51
N PHE A 145 3.84 -16.47 40.44
CA PHE A 145 4.84 -16.47 41.52
C PHE A 145 4.32 -15.84 42.82
N ALA A 146 3.41 -14.88 42.73
CA ALA A 146 2.75 -14.28 43.90
C ALA A 146 1.86 -15.30 44.62
N ARG A 147 1.08 -16.10 43.86
CA ARG A 147 0.28 -17.20 44.41
C ARG A 147 1.17 -18.31 44.97
N ALA A 148 2.26 -18.62 44.30
CA ALA A 148 3.23 -19.61 44.77
C ALA A 148 3.89 -19.20 46.10
N ALA A 149 4.26 -17.92 46.25
CA ALA A 149 4.82 -17.39 47.48
C ALA A 149 3.86 -17.58 48.67
N GLY A 150 2.57 -17.25 48.49
CA GLY A 150 1.56 -17.45 49.52
C GLY A 150 1.35 -18.92 49.92
N HIS A 151 1.47 -19.86 48.98
CA HIS A 151 1.39 -21.29 49.28
C HIS A 151 2.67 -21.80 49.96
N LEU A 152 3.84 -21.28 49.61
CA LEU A 152 5.10 -21.63 50.26
C LEU A 152 5.12 -21.19 51.73
N GLU A 153 4.67 -19.96 52.02
CA GLU A 153 4.49 -19.47 53.39
C GLU A 153 3.53 -20.35 54.20
N ALA A 154 2.44 -20.81 53.58
CA ALA A 154 1.49 -21.72 54.23
C ALA A 154 2.11 -23.10 54.53
N ILE A 155 2.96 -23.62 53.62
CA ILE A 155 3.71 -24.86 53.83
C ILE A 155 4.68 -24.71 55.00
N GLU A 156 5.42 -23.59 55.06
CA GLU A 156 6.37 -23.28 56.13
C GLU A 156 5.67 -23.11 57.49
N ALA A 157 4.59 -22.33 57.55
CA ALA A 157 3.79 -22.10 58.75
C ALA A 157 3.16 -23.38 59.31
N SER A 158 2.90 -24.38 58.45
CA SER A 158 2.36 -25.68 58.86
C SER A 158 3.40 -26.64 59.46
N GLY A 159 4.68 -26.22 59.55
CA GLY A 159 5.79 -27.03 60.05
C GLY A 159 6.18 -28.17 59.10
N GLY A 160 6.18 -27.90 57.78
CA GLY A 160 6.59 -28.87 56.77
C GLY A 160 8.04 -29.36 56.95
N PRO A 161 8.38 -30.57 56.50
CA PRO A 161 9.76 -31.07 56.58
C PRO A 161 10.69 -30.16 55.78
N PRO A 162 11.88 -29.79 56.30
CA PRO A 162 12.80 -28.85 55.65
C PRO A 162 13.15 -29.25 54.21
N GLU A 163 13.27 -30.55 53.94
CA GLU A 163 13.55 -31.10 52.60
C GLU A 163 12.47 -30.76 51.57
N ALA A 164 11.19 -30.76 51.96
CA ALA A 164 10.09 -30.45 51.05
C ALA A 164 9.96 -28.95 50.76
N VAL A 165 10.32 -28.10 51.74
CA VAL A 165 10.38 -26.64 51.54
C VAL A 165 11.51 -26.30 50.58
N GLU A 166 12.67 -26.95 50.73
CA GLU A 166 13.79 -26.74 49.81
C GLU A 166 13.51 -27.28 48.40
N GLU A 167 12.84 -28.44 48.27
CA GLU A 167 12.39 -28.96 46.97
C GLU A 167 11.43 -27.97 46.26
N ALA A 168 10.50 -27.38 47.00
CA ALA A 168 9.58 -26.36 46.49
C ALA A 168 10.34 -25.10 46.04
N ARG A 169 11.31 -24.63 46.83
CA ARG A 169 12.18 -23.50 46.49
C ARG A 169 13.03 -23.75 45.24
N GLU A 170 13.56 -24.96 45.05
CA GLU A 170 14.29 -25.33 43.83
C GLU A 170 13.40 -25.32 42.59
N LYS A 171 12.16 -25.84 42.68
CA LYS A 171 11.20 -25.77 41.56
C LYS A 171 10.83 -24.33 41.21
N ALA A 172 10.55 -23.50 42.21
CA ALA A 172 10.28 -22.07 42.00
C ALA A 172 11.48 -21.36 41.36
N ARG A 173 12.70 -21.68 41.81
CA ARG A 173 13.95 -21.13 41.26
C ARG A 173 14.12 -21.46 39.78
N ALA A 174 13.86 -22.71 39.38
CA ALA A 174 13.93 -23.11 37.98
C ALA A 174 12.90 -22.36 37.11
N SER A 175 11.64 -22.30 37.55
CA SER A 175 10.57 -21.60 36.82
C SER A 175 10.81 -20.09 36.72
N LEU A 176 11.26 -19.44 37.80
CA LEU A 176 11.66 -18.02 37.80
C LEU A 176 12.81 -17.75 36.84
N THR A 177 13.79 -18.66 36.76
CA THR A 177 14.93 -18.51 35.83
C THR A 177 14.48 -18.53 34.37
N ASP A 178 13.54 -19.42 34.03
CA ASP A 178 12.99 -19.48 32.68
C ASP A 178 12.06 -18.30 32.37
N ALA A 179 11.21 -17.88 33.32
CA ALA A 179 10.38 -16.67 33.16
C ALA A 179 11.23 -15.40 32.99
N PHE A 180 12.34 -15.29 33.73
CA PHE A 180 13.29 -14.19 33.59
C PHE A 180 13.99 -14.22 32.22
N ALA A 181 14.35 -15.40 31.72
CA ALA A 181 14.90 -15.54 30.37
C ALA A 181 13.91 -15.10 29.29
N ASP A 182 12.61 -15.41 29.45
CA ASP A 182 11.55 -14.97 28.54
C ASP A 182 11.34 -13.45 28.59
N ALA A 183 11.32 -12.84 29.79
CA ALA A 183 11.26 -11.39 29.97
C ALA A 183 12.46 -10.68 29.32
N LEU A 184 13.62 -11.35 29.29
CA LEU A 184 14.84 -10.86 28.67
C LEU A 184 14.85 -10.99 27.16
N ALA A 185 14.31 -12.08 26.61
CA ALA A 185 14.09 -12.21 25.18
C ALA A 185 13.11 -11.15 24.65
N THR A 186 12.14 -10.73 25.47
CA THR A 186 11.13 -9.72 25.12
C THR A 186 11.55 -8.27 25.43
N GLY A 187 12.67 -8.05 26.14
CA GLY A 187 13.17 -6.72 26.47
C GLY A 187 12.30 -5.95 27.49
N SER A 188 11.61 -6.67 28.37
CA SER A 188 10.64 -6.10 29.31
C SER A 188 11.29 -5.80 30.67
N LEU A 189 11.89 -4.61 30.81
CA LEU A 189 12.50 -4.18 32.08
C LEU A 189 11.54 -4.22 33.29
N PRO A 190 10.28 -3.75 33.19
CA PRO A 190 9.35 -3.80 34.33
C PRO A 190 9.04 -5.22 34.79
N GLU A 191 9.00 -6.17 33.85
CA GLU A 191 8.74 -7.58 34.13
C GLU A 191 9.94 -8.24 34.80
N MET A 192 11.17 -7.89 34.40
CA MET A 192 12.39 -8.33 35.10
C MET A 192 12.44 -7.85 36.55
N GLU A 193 12.16 -6.56 36.79
CA GLU A 193 12.13 -5.98 38.13
C GLU A 193 11.06 -6.65 39.01
N ALA A 194 9.88 -6.94 38.44
CA ALA A 194 8.81 -7.66 39.12
C ALA A 194 9.20 -9.10 39.48
N LEU A 195 9.81 -9.84 38.55
CA LEU A 195 10.25 -11.23 38.78
C LEU A 195 11.32 -11.33 39.87
N LEU A 196 12.20 -10.32 40.00
CA LEU A 196 13.18 -10.27 41.07
C LEU A 196 12.53 -10.02 42.44
N ALA A 197 11.57 -9.10 42.50
CA ALA A 197 10.80 -8.84 43.73
C ALA A 197 10.02 -10.08 44.20
N GLU A 198 9.46 -10.86 43.26
CA GLU A 198 8.78 -12.12 43.58
C GLU A 198 9.76 -13.23 44.00
N GLY A 199 10.98 -13.23 43.46
CA GLY A 199 12.07 -14.10 43.92
C GLY A 199 12.43 -13.86 45.39
N GLU A 200 12.53 -12.60 45.81
CA GLU A 200 12.77 -12.23 47.22
C GLU A 200 11.62 -12.70 48.12
N ARG A 201 10.37 -12.55 47.68
CA ARG A 201 9.17 -13.02 48.40
C ARG A 201 9.14 -14.53 48.60
N LEU A 202 9.66 -15.30 47.66
CA LEU A 202 9.77 -16.77 47.75
C LEU A 202 10.85 -17.23 48.75
N GLY A 203 11.46 -16.31 49.52
CA GLY A 203 12.47 -16.64 50.53
C GLY A 203 13.77 -17.17 49.91
N LEU A 204 13.98 -16.91 48.63
CA LEU A 204 15.23 -17.16 47.93
C LEU A 204 16.18 -16.01 48.33
N GLY A 205 17.02 -16.18 49.36
CA GLY A 205 17.90 -15.12 49.88
C GLY A 205 18.95 -14.55 48.90
N ASP A 206 20.02 -13.92 49.41
CA ASP A 206 21.06 -13.29 48.57
C ASP A 206 21.88 -14.28 47.71
N GLU A 207 22.05 -15.53 48.18
CA GLU A 207 22.80 -16.58 47.45
C GLU A 207 22.10 -17.03 46.14
N PRO A 208 20.76 -17.20 46.12
CA PRO A 208 19.96 -17.38 44.91
C PRO A 208 20.10 -16.29 43.85
N LEU A 209 20.11 -14.99 44.20
CA LEU A 209 20.35 -13.90 43.24
C LEU A 209 21.73 -14.01 42.59
N GLY A 210 22.73 -14.47 43.34
CA GLY A 210 24.07 -14.80 42.81
C GLY A 210 24.06 -15.96 41.82
N ARG A 211 23.26 -17.01 42.06
CA ARG A 211 23.13 -18.14 41.12
C ARG A 211 22.23 -17.82 39.93
N LEU A 212 21.17 -17.05 40.12
CA LEU A 212 20.33 -16.51 39.04
C LEU A 212 21.16 -15.57 38.16
N ARG A 213 22.03 -14.72 38.73
CA ARG A 213 23.05 -13.99 37.96
C ARG A 213 23.95 -14.93 37.17
N SER A 214 24.47 -15.99 37.80
CA SER A 214 25.37 -16.95 37.16
C SER A 214 24.74 -17.80 36.04
N SER A 215 23.40 -17.92 35.99
CA SER A 215 22.67 -18.66 34.94
C SER A 215 22.01 -17.75 33.91
N ALA A 216 21.46 -16.61 34.34
CA ALA A 216 20.75 -15.64 33.49
C ALA A 216 21.73 -14.75 32.70
N ILE A 217 22.84 -14.30 33.30
CA ILE A 217 23.81 -13.44 32.59
C ILE A 217 24.43 -14.16 31.38
N PRO A 218 24.86 -15.44 31.46
CA PRO A 218 25.36 -16.15 30.29
C PRO A 218 24.32 -16.31 29.16
N ARG A 219 23.06 -16.61 29.51
CA ARG A 219 21.94 -16.68 28.55
C ARG A 219 21.63 -15.31 27.94
N ALA A 220 21.59 -14.27 28.75
CA ALA A 220 21.43 -12.89 28.29
C ALA A 220 22.59 -12.47 27.39
N ALA A 221 23.82 -12.80 27.75
CA ALA A 221 25.00 -12.56 26.93
C ALA A 221 24.95 -13.33 25.60
N GLU A 222 24.42 -14.56 25.58
CA GLU A 222 24.21 -15.32 24.35
C GLU A 222 23.14 -14.69 23.46
N GLN A 223 22.01 -14.27 24.02
CA GLN A 223 20.98 -13.56 23.26
C GLN A 223 21.48 -12.20 22.77
N ILE A 224 22.17 -11.43 23.60
CA ILE A 224 22.80 -10.17 23.18
C ILE A 224 23.82 -10.44 22.07
N ARG A 225 24.65 -11.48 22.16
CA ARG A 225 25.55 -11.90 21.05
C ARG A 225 24.78 -12.24 19.79
N PHE A 226 23.65 -12.93 19.92
CA PHE A 226 22.79 -13.27 18.80
C PHE A 226 22.24 -12.00 18.14
N GLU A 227 21.67 -11.07 18.91
CA GLU A 227 21.17 -9.79 18.41
C GLU A 227 22.31 -8.97 17.75
N LEU A 228 23.47 -8.87 18.41
CA LEU A 228 24.67 -8.22 17.86
C LEU A 228 25.14 -8.88 16.56
N ALA A 229 25.15 -10.21 16.48
CA ALA A 229 25.52 -10.96 15.27
C ALA A 229 24.48 -10.83 14.15
N SER A 230 23.21 -10.70 14.51
CA SER A 230 22.07 -10.46 13.60
C SER A 230 21.94 -8.99 13.18
N GLY A 231 22.72 -8.08 13.76
CA GLY A 231 22.72 -6.67 13.42
C GLY A 231 21.66 -5.82 14.14
N GLU A 232 21.05 -6.34 15.20
CA GLU A 232 20.03 -5.68 16.03
C GLU A 232 20.67 -4.93 17.21
N PHE A 233 21.47 -3.90 16.93
CA PHE A 233 22.28 -3.23 17.98
C PHE A 233 21.44 -2.41 18.93
N ARG A 234 20.34 -1.80 18.49
CA ARG A 234 19.38 -1.16 19.40
C ARG A 234 18.90 -2.16 20.44
N ARG A 235 18.36 -3.30 19.98
CA ARG A 235 17.85 -4.35 20.85
C ARG A 235 18.95 -4.90 21.74
N ALA A 236 20.11 -5.21 21.18
CA ALA A 236 21.27 -5.66 21.95
C ALA A 236 21.74 -4.63 22.99
N SER A 237 21.76 -3.34 22.65
CA SER A 237 22.19 -2.26 23.55
C SER A 237 21.16 -1.97 24.63
N ASP A 238 19.87 -2.05 24.31
CA ASP A 238 18.79 -1.89 25.27
C ASP A 238 18.78 -3.09 26.22
N MET A 239 18.89 -4.31 25.71
CA MET A 239 19.09 -5.52 26.52
C MET A 239 20.34 -5.43 27.41
N LEU A 240 21.48 -4.98 26.88
CA LEU A 240 22.70 -4.80 27.67
C LEU A 240 22.52 -3.74 28.76
N ARG A 241 21.82 -2.64 28.47
CA ARG A 241 21.49 -1.58 29.44
C ARG A 241 20.57 -2.11 30.53
N ASP A 242 19.53 -2.83 30.16
CA ASP A 242 18.54 -3.38 31.08
C ASP A 242 19.18 -4.45 31.98
N VAL A 243 19.97 -5.35 31.41
CA VAL A 243 20.78 -6.33 32.16
C VAL A 243 21.69 -5.64 33.17
N ARG A 244 22.38 -4.56 32.78
CA ARG A 244 23.25 -3.78 33.68
C ARG A 244 22.48 -3.04 34.75
N ARG A 245 21.30 -2.50 34.42
CA ARG A 245 20.43 -1.83 35.39
C ARG A 245 19.95 -2.81 36.46
N VAL A 246 19.68 -4.04 36.06
CA VAL A 246 19.16 -5.10 36.93
C VAL A 246 20.25 -5.78 37.75
N PHE A 247 21.38 -6.16 37.13
CA PHE A 247 22.43 -6.97 37.77
C PHE A 247 23.71 -6.20 38.12
N GLY A 248 23.83 -4.93 37.74
CA GLY A 248 25.05 -4.14 37.90
C GLY A 248 26.13 -4.48 36.86
N ASP A 249 27.34 -3.94 37.06
CA ASP A 249 28.48 -4.16 36.18
C ASP A 249 29.12 -5.55 36.45
N ASP A 250 28.75 -6.56 35.67
CA ASP A 250 29.34 -7.91 35.70
C ASP A 250 30.47 -8.08 34.66
N PRO A 251 31.68 -8.56 35.04
CA PRO A 251 32.82 -8.72 34.13
C PRO A 251 32.58 -9.67 32.95
N SER A 252 31.61 -10.60 33.05
CA SER A 252 31.26 -11.50 31.94
C SER A 252 30.57 -10.78 30.77
N LEU A 253 30.09 -9.55 30.99
CA LEU A 253 29.56 -8.66 29.97
C LEU A 253 30.66 -7.81 29.29
N ASP A 254 31.86 -7.70 29.87
CA ASP A 254 32.98 -6.92 29.33
C ASP A 254 33.38 -7.28 27.87
N PRO A 255 33.37 -8.57 27.46
CA PRO A 255 33.61 -8.91 26.05
C PRO A 255 32.56 -8.32 25.10
N LEU A 256 31.30 -8.19 25.54
CA LEU A 256 30.23 -7.56 24.77
C LEU A 256 30.44 -6.05 24.70
N ASP A 257 30.86 -5.43 25.80
CA ASP A 257 31.22 -4.02 25.79
C ASP A 257 32.44 -3.73 24.91
N ARG A 258 33.42 -4.63 24.85
CA ARG A 258 34.55 -4.51 23.91
C ARG A 258 34.09 -4.66 22.47
N TRP A 259 33.10 -5.49 22.22
CA TRP A 259 32.51 -5.65 20.88
C TRP A 259 31.69 -4.42 20.49
N ALA A 260 30.89 -3.87 21.41
CA ALA A 260 30.16 -2.61 21.24
C ALA A 260 31.09 -1.40 21.04
N ARG A 261 32.25 -1.38 21.71
CA ARG A 261 33.31 -0.36 21.58
C ARG A 261 34.25 -0.56 20.38
N GLY A 262 34.04 -1.59 19.56
CA GLY A 262 34.85 -1.81 18.37
C GLY A 262 34.54 -0.78 17.29
N ARG A 263 35.58 -0.07 16.79
CA ARG A 263 35.42 0.98 15.77
C ARG A 263 35.11 0.39 14.38
N ALA A 264 34.01 0.81 13.76
CA ALA A 264 33.76 0.73 12.33
C ALA A 264 34.43 1.92 11.62
N SER A 265 34.60 1.86 10.30
CA SER A 265 35.06 3.00 9.50
C SER A 265 33.95 3.50 8.58
N LEU A 266 33.83 4.82 8.47
CA LEU A 266 32.88 5.50 7.59
C LEU A 266 33.63 6.41 6.63
N SER A 267 33.33 6.25 5.34
CA SER A 267 33.79 7.12 4.27
C SER A 267 32.59 7.71 3.54
N ILE A 268 32.61 9.01 3.29
CA ILE A 268 31.54 9.74 2.59
C ILE A 268 32.15 10.59 1.49
N ALA A 269 31.75 10.36 0.25
CA ALA A 269 32.02 11.23 -0.88
C ALA A 269 30.72 11.79 -1.43
N THR A 270 30.73 13.04 -1.89
CA THR A 270 29.57 13.66 -2.54
C THR A 270 29.93 14.22 -3.91
N ARG A 271 28.94 14.33 -4.79
CA ARG A 271 28.96 15.18 -5.97
C ARG A 271 27.94 16.32 -5.82
N PRO A 272 28.36 17.60 -5.89
CA PRO A 272 29.74 18.05 -5.92
C PRO A 272 30.47 17.74 -4.60
N ALA A 273 31.81 17.69 -4.65
CA ALA A 273 32.64 17.58 -3.45
C ALA A 273 32.64 18.90 -2.65
N GLY A 274 33.12 18.86 -1.41
CA GLY A 274 33.18 20.03 -0.52
C GLY A 274 31.90 20.30 0.26
N ALA A 275 30.99 19.34 0.35
CA ALA A 275 29.80 19.45 1.19
C ALA A 275 30.20 19.35 2.67
N ALA A 276 29.64 20.21 3.52
CA ALA A 276 29.87 20.16 4.96
C ALA A 276 29.11 18.97 5.56
N VAL A 277 29.78 18.20 6.42
CA VAL A 277 29.22 17.01 7.08
C VAL A 277 29.25 17.20 8.58
N ALA A 278 28.14 16.91 9.25
CA ALA A 278 28.05 16.73 10.68
C ALA A 278 27.53 15.32 10.99
N ILE A 279 28.19 14.61 11.92
CA ILE A 279 27.80 13.27 12.34
C ILE A 279 27.47 13.34 13.82
N SER A 280 26.24 13.00 14.17
CA SER A 280 25.73 13.10 15.53
C SER A 280 25.20 11.75 16.00
N ARG A 281 25.35 11.44 17.29
CA ARG A 281 24.82 10.18 17.85
C ARG A 281 23.33 10.31 18.09
N LEU A 282 22.55 9.32 17.66
CA LEU A 282 21.11 9.25 17.95
C LEU A 282 20.89 8.45 19.23
N ALA A 283 20.06 8.98 20.12
CA ALA A 283 19.55 8.18 21.22
C ALA A 283 18.63 7.07 20.68
N PRO A 284 18.57 5.88 21.32
CA PRO A 284 17.61 4.86 20.94
C PRO A 284 16.18 5.43 20.92
N GLY A 285 15.47 5.23 19.82
CA GLY A 285 14.09 5.70 19.63
C GLY A 285 13.94 7.18 19.25
N ALA A 286 15.02 7.97 19.23
CA ALA A 286 14.96 9.40 18.93
C ALA A 286 15.16 9.68 17.42
N GLY A 287 14.39 10.64 16.88
CA GLY A 287 14.60 11.19 15.52
C GLY A 287 15.57 12.34 15.43
N GLU A 288 15.91 12.92 16.58
CA GLU A 288 16.76 14.09 16.65
C GLU A 288 18.04 13.75 17.43
N PRO A 289 19.19 14.35 17.07
CA PRO A 289 20.43 14.17 17.80
C PRO A 289 20.35 14.74 19.22
N GLY A 290 20.95 14.04 20.17
CA GLY A 290 21.19 14.58 21.51
C GLY A 290 22.60 15.20 21.60
N GLY A 291 22.70 16.52 21.70
CA GLY A 291 23.96 17.23 21.95
C GLY A 291 24.75 17.64 20.70
N GLU A 292 26.03 17.99 20.88
CA GLU A 292 26.92 18.41 19.79
C GLU A 292 27.31 17.23 18.88
N PRO A 293 27.53 17.47 17.57
CA PRO A 293 28.01 16.44 16.65
C PRO A 293 29.33 15.84 17.11
N PHE A 294 29.39 14.51 17.07
CA PHE A 294 30.59 13.72 17.33
C PHE A 294 31.72 14.09 16.36
N HIS A 295 31.38 14.37 15.09
CA HIS A 295 32.35 14.71 14.07
C HIS A 295 31.81 15.80 13.13
N ARG A 296 32.70 16.70 12.68
CA ARG A 296 32.43 17.71 11.67
C ARG A 296 33.56 17.72 10.63
N GLY A 297 33.21 17.76 9.35
CA GLY A 297 34.17 17.71 8.24
C GLY A 297 33.58 18.19 6.92
N THR A 298 34.31 17.96 5.83
CA THR A 298 33.89 18.29 4.46
C THR A 298 34.20 17.12 3.52
N THR A 299 33.30 16.79 2.60
CA THR A 299 33.51 15.69 1.65
C THR A 299 34.59 15.97 0.60
N PRO A 300 35.34 14.94 0.14
CA PRO A 300 35.29 13.56 0.58
C PRO A 300 35.96 13.38 1.96
N MET A 301 35.41 12.48 2.76
CA MET A 301 35.93 12.08 4.06
C MET A 301 36.20 10.58 4.04
N GLU A 302 37.33 10.16 4.59
CA GLU A 302 37.80 8.78 4.54
C GLU A 302 38.10 8.26 5.95
N ASP A 303 37.70 7.00 6.20
CA ASP A 303 38.03 6.23 7.41
C ASP A 303 37.72 6.93 8.75
N VAL A 304 36.59 7.61 8.82
CA VAL A 304 36.07 8.18 10.07
C VAL A 304 35.71 7.03 11.01
N GLY A 305 36.46 6.92 12.12
CA GLY A 305 36.24 5.87 13.12
C GLY A 305 34.99 6.13 13.96
N LEU A 306 34.10 5.15 14.02
CA LEU A 306 32.83 5.23 14.74
C LEU A 306 32.67 4.04 15.67
N ASP A 307 32.24 4.29 16.90
CA ASP A 307 31.79 3.22 17.79
C ASP A 307 30.46 2.64 17.29
N SER A 308 30.09 1.45 17.77
CA SER A 308 28.81 0.87 17.40
C SER A 308 27.64 1.71 17.93
N GLY A 309 26.57 1.82 17.15
CA GLY A 309 25.37 2.57 17.53
C GLY A 309 24.70 3.30 16.37
N SER A 310 23.61 4.00 16.68
CA SER A 310 22.84 4.79 15.72
C SER A 310 23.39 6.21 15.60
N TYR A 311 23.48 6.70 14.38
CA TYR A 311 23.99 8.03 14.06
C TYR A 311 23.08 8.72 13.04
N LEU A 312 23.06 10.04 13.09
CA LEU A 312 22.50 10.90 12.06
C LEU A 312 23.66 11.57 11.32
N VAL A 313 23.69 11.43 9.99
CA VAL A 313 24.60 12.18 9.12
C VAL A 313 23.81 13.33 8.53
N GLU A 314 24.29 14.54 8.74
CA GLU A 314 23.77 15.76 8.13
C GLU A 314 24.78 16.28 7.12
N ILE A 315 24.36 16.46 5.87
CA ILE A 315 25.17 16.96 4.77
C ILE A 315 24.57 18.27 4.28
N THR A 316 25.38 19.32 4.26
CA THR A 316 25.01 20.63 3.71
C THR A 316 25.85 20.92 2.47
N LEU A 317 25.21 21.02 1.32
CA LEU A 317 25.86 21.40 0.07
C LEU A 317 26.31 22.87 0.11
N PRO A 318 27.31 23.26 -0.72
CA PRO A 318 27.71 24.67 -0.88
C PRO A 318 26.55 25.60 -1.29
N SER A 319 25.52 25.07 -1.95
CA SER A 319 24.28 25.79 -2.28
C SER A 319 23.43 26.15 -1.06
N GLY A 320 23.68 25.52 0.09
CA GLY A 320 22.87 25.62 1.31
C GLY A 320 21.82 24.50 1.47
N THR A 321 21.61 23.66 0.45
CA THR A 321 20.70 22.50 0.52
C THR A 321 21.18 21.50 1.56
N ARG A 322 20.26 21.02 2.42
CA ARG A 322 20.55 20.06 3.49
C ARG A 322 19.90 18.72 3.22
N HIS A 323 20.67 17.65 3.43
CA HIS A 323 20.20 16.27 3.46
C HIS A 323 20.60 15.63 4.78
N ALA A 324 19.74 14.79 5.33
CA ALA A 324 20.06 14.01 6.52
C ALA A 324 19.67 12.56 6.30
N PHE A 325 20.40 11.64 6.91
CA PHE A 325 19.98 10.24 6.96
C PHE A 325 20.51 9.54 8.21
N PRO A 326 19.69 8.68 8.85
CA PRO A 326 20.15 7.82 9.92
C PRO A 326 20.97 6.65 9.33
N PHE A 327 22.00 6.23 10.03
CA PHE A 327 22.67 4.95 9.78
C PHE A 327 23.03 4.27 11.09
N GLU A 328 23.24 2.96 11.03
CA GLU A 328 23.64 2.14 12.17
C GLU A 328 25.06 1.62 11.95
N SER A 329 25.99 2.05 12.81
CA SER A 329 27.37 1.57 12.84
C SER A 329 27.41 0.22 13.55
N ALA A 330 27.99 -0.78 12.88
CA ALA A 330 27.95 -2.18 13.24
C ALA A 330 29.29 -2.88 13.00
N ARG A 331 29.65 -3.85 13.86
CA ARG A 331 30.68 -4.84 13.53
C ARG A 331 30.11 -5.99 12.70
N GLY A 332 30.96 -6.65 11.92
CA GLY A 332 30.61 -7.91 11.27
C GLY A 332 30.43 -9.03 12.30
N ALA A 333 29.66 -10.06 11.96
CA ALA A 333 29.48 -11.25 12.81
C ALA A 333 30.83 -11.96 13.13
N ASP A 334 31.86 -11.71 12.32
CA ASP A 334 33.24 -12.18 12.49
C ASP A 334 34.09 -11.28 13.43
N GLY A 335 33.52 -10.21 13.96
CA GLY A 335 34.20 -9.24 14.83
C GLY A 335 35.15 -8.30 14.10
N ARG A 336 35.16 -8.26 12.76
CA ARG A 336 35.92 -7.26 12.00
C ARG A 336 35.14 -5.93 11.92
N PRO A 337 35.86 -4.77 11.91
CA PRO A 337 35.25 -3.48 11.56
C PRO A 337 34.51 -3.59 10.23
N ARG A 338 33.24 -3.18 10.16
CA ARG A 338 32.62 -2.92 8.87
C ARG A 338 33.08 -1.55 8.37
N THR A 339 33.30 -1.47 7.07
CA THR A 339 33.51 -0.22 6.36
C THR A 339 32.18 0.17 5.73
N PHE A 340 31.72 1.38 6.03
CA PHE A 340 30.57 2.00 5.41
C PHE A 340 31.07 3.03 4.41
N GLN A 341 30.64 2.92 3.16
CA GLN A 341 31.02 3.84 2.10
C GLN A 341 29.75 4.40 1.46
N PHE A 342 29.62 5.73 1.48
CA PHE A 342 28.53 6.44 0.83
C PHE A 342 29.09 7.33 -0.28
N ASP A 343 28.80 6.96 -1.53
CA ASP A 343 29.11 7.76 -2.72
C ASP A 343 27.82 8.44 -3.22
N LEU A 344 27.59 9.67 -2.76
CA LEU A 344 26.29 10.35 -2.88
C LEU A 344 26.30 11.41 -4.00
N ASP A 345 25.48 11.21 -5.04
CA ASP A 345 25.27 12.23 -6.06
C ASP A 345 24.15 13.18 -5.62
N LEU A 346 24.51 14.31 -5.03
CA LEU A 346 23.54 15.27 -4.49
C LEU A 346 23.19 16.38 -5.50
N GLU A 347 24.06 16.60 -6.50
CA GLU A 347 23.85 17.58 -7.58
C GLU A 347 22.62 17.28 -8.43
N THR A 348 22.33 16.00 -8.62
CA THR A 348 21.21 15.53 -9.45
C THR A 348 19.86 15.53 -8.74
N ILE A 349 19.82 15.77 -7.43
CA ILE A 349 18.58 15.74 -6.64
C ILE A 349 17.73 16.99 -6.95
N PRO A 350 16.45 16.84 -7.36
CA PRO A 350 15.60 17.98 -7.66
C PRO A 350 15.31 18.80 -6.40
N GLU A 351 15.08 20.09 -6.58
CA GLU A 351 14.60 20.95 -5.50
C GLU A 351 13.32 20.38 -4.87
N GLY A 352 13.23 20.43 -3.55
CA GLY A 352 12.09 19.89 -2.79
C GLY A 352 12.16 18.38 -2.52
N MET A 353 13.17 17.65 -3.02
CA MET A 353 13.37 16.22 -2.72
C MET A 353 14.53 15.97 -1.73
N LEU A 354 14.42 14.87 -1.00
CA LEU A 354 15.36 14.42 0.03
C LEU A 354 15.94 13.06 -0.34
N LEU A 355 17.23 12.88 -0.07
CA LEU A 355 17.95 11.62 -0.27
C LEU A 355 17.57 10.59 0.81
N VAL A 356 17.29 9.37 0.37
CA VAL A 356 17.20 8.18 1.22
C VAL A 356 18.24 7.17 0.71
N PRO A 357 19.41 7.06 1.35
CA PRO A 357 20.48 6.15 0.92
C PRO A 357 20.07 4.68 0.93
N GLU A 358 20.75 3.89 0.11
CA GLU A 358 20.63 2.44 0.12
C GLU A 358 20.92 1.84 1.49
N GLY A 359 20.31 0.70 1.77
CA GLY A 359 20.59 -0.06 2.98
C GLY A 359 19.35 -0.70 3.59
N GLU A 360 19.63 -1.57 4.55
CA GLU A 360 18.62 -2.29 5.32
C GLU A 360 17.86 -1.36 6.27
N PHE A 361 16.59 -1.65 6.44
CA PHE A 361 15.74 -1.01 7.43
C PHE A 361 14.65 -1.96 7.92
N VAL A 362 14.08 -1.67 9.09
CA VAL A 362 12.91 -2.36 9.62
C VAL A 362 11.65 -1.83 8.96
N THR A 363 10.84 -2.73 8.39
CA THR A 363 9.56 -2.47 7.73
C THR A 363 8.45 -3.39 8.26
N GLY A 364 7.20 -2.98 8.10
CA GLY A 364 6.02 -3.75 8.49
C GLY A 364 5.54 -3.52 9.92
N PRO A 365 4.39 -4.15 10.26
CA PRO A 365 3.69 -3.92 11.50
C PRO A 365 4.60 -4.13 12.71
N PHE A 366 4.46 -3.30 13.72
CA PHE A 366 5.23 -3.38 14.96
C PHE A 366 5.17 -4.76 15.62
N GLU A 367 4.04 -5.47 15.50
CA GLU A 367 3.85 -6.81 16.05
C GLU A 367 4.57 -7.90 15.25
N SER A 368 5.02 -7.60 14.03
CA SER A 368 5.66 -8.55 13.10
C SER A 368 6.61 -7.82 12.13
N PRO A 369 7.69 -7.20 12.65
CA PRO A 369 8.63 -6.45 11.83
C PRO A 369 9.44 -7.38 10.93
N SER A 370 9.85 -6.88 9.77
CA SER A 370 10.78 -7.54 8.86
C SER A 370 11.90 -6.58 8.45
N ARG A 371 13.06 -7.11 8.07
CA ARG A 371 14.15 -6.33 7.47
C ARG A 371 14.14 -6.47 5.96
N VAL A 372 14.20 -5.34 5.28
CA VAL A 372 14.32 -5.26 3.81
C VAL A 372 15.44 -4.27 3.48
N SER A 373 16.18 -4.54 2.40
CA SER A 373 17.13 -3.57 1.85
C SER A 373 16.52 -2.88 0.64
N LEU A 374 16.61 -1.55 0.62
CA LEU A 374 16.20 -0.73 -0.53
C LEU A 374 17.43 -0.10 -1.18
N PRO A 375 17.43 0.08 -2.52
CA PRO A 375 18.41 0.93 -3.18
C PRO A 375 18.23 2.40 -2.77
N THR A 376 19.20 3.25 -3.14
CA THR A 376 19.09 4.69 -2.95
C THR A 376 17.93 5.25 -3.78
N PHE A 377 17.15 6.15 -3.19
CA PHE A 377 16.12 6.92 -3.88
C PHE A 377 16.01 8.32 -3.30
N VAL A 378 15.30 9.20 -4.00
CA VAL A 378 14.93 10.52 -3.50
C VAL A 378 13.41 10.62 -3.39
N ILE A 379 12.91 11.33 -2.39
CA ILE A 379 11.48 11.46 -2.08
C ILE A 379 11.12 12.93 -1.88
N ASP A 380 9.92 13.34 -2.30
CA ASP A 380 9.40 14.67 -2.02
C ASP A 380 9.36 14.93 -0.51
N ARG A 381 9.84 16.11 -0.11
CA ARG A 381 9.88 16.55 1.29
C ARG A 381 8.48 16.63 1.89
N THR A 382 7.49 17.04 1.09
CA THR A 382 6.07 17.16 1.45
C THR A 382 5.21 16.45 0.41
N GLU A 383 3.90 16.38 0.67
CA GLU A 383 2.90 15.97 -0.32
C GLU A 383 2.86 16.94 -1.50
N VAL A 384 2.38 16.42 -2.64
CA VAL A 384 2.11 17.25 -3.82
C VAL A 384 1.02 18.26 -3.49
N THR A 385 1.27 19.51 -3.82
CA THR A 385 0.36 20.62 -3.52
C THR A 385 -0.65 20.87 -4.64
N TRP A 386 -1.73 21.59 -4.34
CA TRP A 386 -2.69 22.04 -5.34
C TRP A 386 -2.06 22.94 -6.42
N GLY A 387 -1.12 23.81 -6.05
CA GLY A 387 -0.42 24.66 -7.02
C GLY A 387 0.48 23.87 -7.98
N GLU A 388 1.09 22.78 -7.52
CA GLU A 388 1.81 21.83 -8.36
C GLU A 388 0.88 21.03 -9.26
N TYR A 389 -0.18 20.46 -8.70
CA TYR A 389 -1.14 19.67 -9.44
C TYR A 389 -1.90 20.50 -10.49
N GLY A 390 -2.22 21.76 -10.17
CA GLY A 390 -2.84 22.71 -11.09
C GLY A 390 -1.99 22.97 -12.34
N ARG A 391 -0.66 23.07 -12.19
CA ARG A 391 0.28 23.17 -13.33
C ARG A 391 0.25 21.92 -14.21
N PHE A 392 0.14 20.74 -13.61
CA PHE A 392 -0.04 19.50 -14.35
C PHE A 392 -1.34 19.53 -15.16
N ILE A 393 -2.49 19.82 -14.53
CA ILE A 393 -3.79 19.88 -15.21
C ILE A 393 -3.78 20.92 -16.34
N ALA A 394 -3.23 22.12 -16.10
CA ALA A 394 -3.12 23.17 -17.11
C ALA A 394 -2.21 22.80 -18.30
N SER A 395 -1.28 21.86 -18.11
CA SER A 395 -0.40 21.37 -19.17
C SER A 395 -1.02 20.29 -20.05
N LEU A 396 -2.15 19.70 -19.64
CA LEU A 396 -2.79 18.61 -20.38
C LEU A 396 -3.44 19.14 -21.67
N PRO A 397 -3.18 18.48 -22.81
CA PRO A 397 -3.47 19.01 -24.13
C PRO A 397 -4.97 19.08 -24.47
N SER A 398 -5.80 18.22 -23.88
CA SER A 398 -7.23 18.13 -24.20
C SER A 398 -8.12 18.26 -22.95
N ARG A 399 -9.32 18.81 -23.15
CA ARG A 399 -10.37 18.91 -22.11
C ARG A 399 -10.69 17.55 -21.48
N ALA A 400 -10.77 16.51 -22.29
CA ALA A 400 -11.00 15.13 -21.83
C ALA A 400 -9.92 14.66 -20.85
N GLU A 401 -8.64 14.84 -21.20
CA GLU A 401 -7.53 14.47 -20.32
C GLU A 401 -7.54 15.27 -19.02
N ARG A 402 -7.91 16.56 -19.07
CA ARG A 402 -8.11 17.37 -17.88
C ARG A 402 -9.22 16.79 -16.99
N LEU A 403 -10.40 16.52 -17.54
CA LEU A 403 -11.53 15.95 -16.80
C LEU A 403 -11.23 14.58 -16.18
N ASP A 404 -10.39 13.76 -16.84
CA ASP A 404 -9.98 12.46 -16.31
C ASP A 404 -9.03 12.56 -15.12
N ASN A 405 -8.27 13.65 -15.02
CA ASN A 405 -7.30 13.88 -13.95
C ASN A 405 -7.77 14.91 -12.92
N LEU A 406 -8.89 15.60 -13.16
CA LEU A 406 -9.45 16.52 -12.18
C LEU A 406 -9.82 15.77 -10.89
N PRO A 407 -9.51 16.35 -9.71
CA PRO A 407 -9.86 15.75 -8.44
C PRO A 407 -11.36 15.46 -8.29
N TYR A 408 -11.66 14.25 -7.82
CA TYR A 408 -12.96 13.63 -7.68
C TYR A 408 -13.40 13.47 -6.22
N PHE A 409 -14.46 14.18 -5.82
CA PHE A 409 -15.21 13.83 -4.60
C PHE A 409 -16.30 12.83 -4.96
N GLU A 410 -16.18 11.59 -4.50
CA GLU A 410 -17.24 10.60 -4.67
C GLU A 410 -18.46 10.96 -3.82
N THR A 411 -19.63 10.87 -4.43
CA THR A 411 -20.91 10.86 -3.73
C THR A 411 -21.34 9.42 -3.62
N ASP A 412 -21.51 8.92 -2.39
CA ASP A 412 -22.02 7.58 -2.15
C ASP A 412 -23.37 7.38 -2.89
N GLY A 413 -23.56 6.19 -3.45
CA GLY A 413 -24.60 5.88 -4.44
C GLY A 413 -25.97 6.50 -4.13
N ASP A 414 -26.53 7.24 -5.09
CA ASP A 414 -27.86 7.87 -5.10
C ASP A 414 -28.22 8.77 -3.89
N LYS A 415 -27.29 9.00 -2.95
CA LYS A 415 -27.46 9.90 -1.82
C LYS A 415 -26.28 10.86 -1.77
N TRP A 416 -26.55 12.10 -2.17
CA TRP A 416 -25.68 13.23 -1.90
C TRP A 416 -25.51 13.38 -0.39
N ILE A 417 -24.41 12.85 0.16
CA ILE A 417 -24.07 13.02 1.58
C ILE A 417 -23.76 14.50 1.80
N ASP A 418 -24.43 15.07 2.78
CA ASP A 418 -24.26 16.44 3.26
C ASP A 418 -23.02 16.52 4.16
N THR A 419 -21.82 16.40 3.59
CA THR A 419 -20.57 16.72 4.29
C THR A 419 -20.30 18.23 4.22
N PRO A 420 -19.84 18.86 5.32
CA PRO A 420 -19.67 20.32 5.42
C PRO A 420 -18.47 20.87 4.63
N PHE A 421 -17.59 20.02 4.12
CA PHE A 421 -16.43 20.44 3.34
C PHE A 421 -16.61 20.00 1.87
N ARG A 422 -16.98 20.94 1.01
CA ARG A 422 -17.06 20.73 -0.44
C ARG A 422 -16.34 21.89 -1.11
N TRP A 423 -15.30 21.60 -1.87
CA TRP A 423 -14.66 22.62 -2.70
C TRP A 423 -15.64 23.12 -3.77
N PRO A 424 -15.56 24.39 -4.18
CA PRO A 424 -16.29 24.89 -5.34
C PRO A 424 -16.01 24.05 -6.59
N ALA A 425 -16.97 24.06 -7.52
CA ALA A 425 -16.75 23.66 -8.91
C ALA A 425 -15.46 24.33 -9.43
N GLY A 426 -14.42 23.54 -9.71
CA GLY A 426 -13.10 24.03 -10.17
C GLY A 426 -11.90 23.83 -9.23
N GLY A 427 -12.08 23.24 -8.05
CA GLY A 427 -10.97 22.96 -7.12
C GLY A 427 -10.94 23.92 -5.92
N PRO A 428 -9.83 24.01 -5.17
CA PRO A 428 -9.80 24.82 -3.97
C PRO A 428 -9.81 26.32 -4.29
N PRO A 429 -10.38 27.18 -3.42
CA PRO A 429 -10.38 28.62 -3.60
C PRO A 429 -8.96 29.19 -3.78
N PRO A 430 -8.84 30.40 -4.34
CA PRO A 430 -7.58 31.14 -4.33
C PRO A 430 -6.99 31.22 -2.91
N GLY A 431 -5.67 30.98 -2.78
CA GLY A 431 -4.96 30.96 -1.49
C GLY A 431 -4.74 29.58 -0.87
N TYR A 432 -5.12 28.51 -1.58
CA TYR A 432 -4.97 27.12 -1.17
C TYR A 432 -3.87 26.37 -1.92
N ASP A 433 -3.04 27.09 -2.69
CA ASP A 433 -2.00 26.51 -3.55
C ASP A 433 -1.01 25.63 -2.79
N ASP A 434 -0.75 25.94 -1.53
CA ASP A 434 0.19 25.22 -0.66
C ASP A 434 -0.47 24.13 0.21
N LEU A 435 -1.76 23.84 0.00
CA LEU A 435 -2.40 22.67 0.61
C LEU A 435 -2.07 21.39 -0.17
N PRO A 436 -2.04 20.22 0.49
CA PRO A 436 -1.91 18.95 -0.23
C PRO A 436 -3.08 18.76 -1.19
N VAL A 437 -2.78 18.29 -2.41
CA VAL A 437 -3.82 17.87 -3.34
C VAL A 437 -4.54 16.65 -2.77
N VAL A 438 -5.87 16.68 -2.79
CA VAL A 438 -6.73 15.61 -2.30
C VAL A 438 -7.76 15.25 -3.34
N ALA A 439 -8.57 14.21 -3.07
CA ALA A 439 -9.60 13.75 -3.98
C ALA A 439 -9.02 13.30 -5.33
N VAL A 440 -7.81 12.76 -5.34
CA VAL A 440 -7.19 12.23 -6.55
C VAL A 440 -7.24 10.71 -6.52
N THR A 441 -7.54 10.10 -7.67
CA THR A 441 -7.44 8.65 -7.84
C THR A 441 -5.98 8.23 -7.96
N THR A 442 -5.66 6.95 -7.73
CA THR A 442 -4.30 6.45 -7.94
C THR A 442 -3.85 6.66 -9.38
N ASN A 443 -4.75 6.55 -10.37
CA ASN A 443 -4.43 6.79 -11.78
C ASN A 443 -4.04 8.25 -12.04
N SER A 444 -4.77 9.21 -11.45
CA SER A 444 -4.48 10.63 -11.58
C SER A 444 -3.17 11.01 -10.87
N ALA A 445 -2.86 10.36 -9.76
CA ALA A 445 -1.59 10.50 -9.05
C ALA A 445 -0.41 9.91 -9.85
N LEU A 446 -0.59 8.74 -10.48
CA LEU A 446 0.40 8.13 -11.37
C LEU A 446 0.65 8.98 -12.62
N ALA A 447 -0.40 9.60 -13.19
CA ALA A 447 -0.30 10.48 -14.34
C ALA A 447 0.53 11.73 -14.00
N TYR A 448 0.26 12.37 -12.86
CA TYR A 448 1.07 13.48 -12.35
C TYR A 448 2.52 13.05 -12.10
N ALA A 449 2.74 11.92 -11.41
CA ALA A 449 4.08 11.45 -11.09
C ALA A 449 4.88 11.25 -12.39
N ALA A 450 4.29 10.63 -13.39
CA ALA A 450 4.90 10.46 -14.71
C ALA A 450 5.19 11.79 -15.42
N TRP A 451 4.26 12.75 -15.39
CA TRP A 451 4.44 14.09 -15.96
C TRP A 451 5.60 14.86 -15.30
N SER A 452 5.77 14.72 -13.99
CA SER A 452 6.85 15.36 -13.23
C SER A 452 8.20 14.62 -13.32
N GLY A 453 8.29 13.53 -14.09
CA GLY A 453 9.51 12.71 -14.20
C GLY A 453 9.81 11.88 -12.94
N LYS A 454 8.79 11.61 -12.13
CA LYS A 454 8.85 10.87 -10.87
C LYS A 454 7.95 9.62 -10.91
N ARG A 455 7.79 8.94 -9.78
CA ARG A 455 6.83 7.85 -9.57
C ARG A 455 6.22 7.95 -8.18
N LEU A 456 5.12 7.23 -7.93
CA LEU A 456 4.62 7.07 -6.57
C LEU A 456 5.56 6.13 -5.76
N PRO A 457 5.69 6.33 -4.44
CA PRO A 457 6.49 5.46 -3.58
C PRO A 457 5.89 4.04 -3.50
N SER A 458 6.71 3.05 -3.19
CA SER A 458 6.22 1.81 -2.59
C SER A 458 5.89 2.02 -1.10
N ASN A 459 5.16 1.09 -0.49
CA ASN A 459 4.96 1.06 0.96
C ASN A 459 6.31 1.12 1.71
N GLU A 460 7.28 0.33 1.27
CA GLU A 460 8.60 0.22 1.90
C GLU A 460 9.40 1.52 1.79
N GLU A 461 9.38 2.17 0.63
CA GLU A 461 10.08 3.45 0.42
C GLU A 461 9.47 4.58 1.24
N TRP A 462 8.13 4.66 1.24
CA TRP A 462 7.41 5.63 2.07
C TRP A 462 7.72 5.42 3.55
N GLU A 463 7.68 4.16 4.01
CA GLU A 463 7.90 3.82 5.40
C GLU A 463 9.35 4.07 5.83
N LYS A 464 10.34 3.70 5.02
CA LYS A 464 11.75 4.04 5.29
C LYS A 464 11.90 5.56 5.44
N ALA A 465 11.38 6.34 4.49
CA ALA A 465 11.44 7.79 4.52
C ALA A 465 10.70 8.41 5.73
N ALA A 466 9.64 7.77 6.20
CA ALA A 466 8.83 8.22 7.33
C ALA A 466 9.55 8.02 8.68
N ARG A 467 10.06 6.81 8.90
CA ARG A 467 10.46 6.36 10.24
C ARG A 467 11.94 6.02 10.39
N GLY A 468 12.76 6.20 9.37
CA GLY A 468 14.18 5.87 9.49
C GLY A 468 14.48 4.40 9.23
N ILE A 469 15.49 3.88 9.92
CA ILE A 469 15.98 2.50 9.73
C ILE A 469 15.58 1.54 10.86
N ASP A 470 15.00 2.07 11.93
CA ASP A 470 15.03 1.46 13.27
C ASP A 470 13.67 1.00 13.78
N GLY A 471 12.63 1.07 12.95
CA GLY A 471 11.33 0.50 13.27
C GLY A 471 10.43 1.32 14.19
N ARG A 472 10.74 2.59 14.45
CA ARG A 472 9.90 3.48 15.30
C ARG A 472 8.46 3.63 14.76
N LEU A 473 7.50 3.94 15.63
CA LEU A 473 6.09 4.08 15.23
C LEU A 473 5.78 5.40 14.52
N PHE A 474 6.36 6.51 14.95
CA PHE A 474 6.18 7.84 14.36
C PHE A 474 7.53 8.42 13.92
N PRO A 475 7.57 9.43 13.04
CA PRO A 475 8.83 9.99 12.54
C PRO A 475 9.81 10.41 13.64
N TRP A 476 9.30 10.94 14.76
CA TRP A 476 10.08 11.40 15.91
C TRP A 476 10.34 10.34 16.99
N GLY A 477 9.66 9.20 16.98
CA GLY A 477 9.80 8.14 17.99
C GLY A 477 8.51 7.33 18.21
N ASP A 478 8.43 6.58 19.31
CA ASP A 478 7.30 5.66 19.54
C ASP A 478 6.11 6.31 20.28
N ALA A 479 6.37 7.40 21.01
CA ALA A 479 5.33 8.15 21.69
C ALA A 479 4.65 9.13 20.73
N PHE A 480 3.32 9.04 20.62
CA PHE A 480 2.54 10.01 19.87
C PHE A 480 2.63 11.40 20.49
N ASP A 481 2.88 12.41 19.66
CA ASP A 481 2.91 13.83 20.05
C ASP A 481 1.99 14.63 19.12
N PRO A 482 0.85 15.17 19.63
CA PRO A 482 -0.08 15.94 18.81
C PRO A 482 0.50 17.26 18.30
N ALA A 483 1.57 17.79 18.90
CA ALA A 483 2.23 19.01 18.41
C ALA A 483 3.13 18.75 17.18
N ARG A 484 3.42 17.48 16.89
CA ARG A 484 4.26 17.03 15.78
C ARG A 484 3.46 16.39 14.63
N ALA A 485 2.14 16.27 14.78
CA ALA A 485 1.24 15.64 13.81
C ALA A 485 0.12 16.59 13.37
N VAL A 486 -0.26 16.51 12.09
CA VAL A 486 -1.46 17.18 11.56
C VAL A 486 -2.64 16.18 11.62
N MET A 487 -3.24 15.98 12.78
CA MET A 487 -4.31 14.98 13.00
C MET A 487 -5.48 15.51 13.83
N ARG A 488 -6.51 14.67 14.06
CA ARG A 488 -7.76 15.05 14.73
C ARG A 488 -7.51 15.68 16.11
N GLN A 489 -6.52 15.19 16.84
CA GLN A 489 -6.14 15.65 18.18
C GLN A 489 -5.63 17.10 18.18
N ALA A 490 -5.19 17.63 17.03
CA ALA A 490 -4.84 19.03 16.88
C ALA A 490 -6.07 19.94 16.67
N GLY A 491 -7.29 19.38 16.69
CA GLY A 491 -8.55 20.14 16.57
C GLY A 491 -8.88 20.61 15.14
N LEU A 492 -8.29 19.97 14.13
CA LEU A 492 -8.38 20.38 12.73
C LEU A 492 -9.64 19.82 12.06
N GLN A 493 -10.23 20.62 11.16
CA GLN A 493 -11.42 20.25 10.37
C GLN A 493 -11.12 20.09 8.87
N GLN A 494 -9.90 20.40 8.44
CA GLN A 494 -9.45 20.36 7.04
C GLN A 494 -7.92 20.15 6.99
N PRO A 495 -7.35 19.75 5.83
CA PRO A 495 -5.90 19.72 5.65
C PRO A 495 -5.27 21.10 5.88
N THR A 496 -3.99 21.11 6.24
CA THR A 496 -3.21 22.32 6.47
C THR A 496 -2.14 22.51 5.40
N ARG A 497 -1.52 23.69 5.36
CA ARG A 497 -0.38 23.95 4.49
C ARG A 497 0.68 22.87 4.69
N VAL A 498 1.22 22.35 3.59
CA VAL A 498 2.30 21.37 3.67
C VAL A 498 3.50 21.94 4.44
N GLY A 499 4.12 21.12 5.26
CA GLY A 499 5.24 21.48 6.12
C GLY A 499 4.89 22.38 7.31
N SER A 500 3.62 22.47 7.70
CA SER A 500 3.18 23.30 8.83
C SER A 500 3.70 22.81 10.20
N CYS A 501 4.09 21.54 10.31
CA CYS A 501 4.65 20.93 11.52
C CYS A 501 6.13 20.54 11.33
N PRO A 502 7.09 21.49 11.35
CA PRO A 502 8.52 21.18 11.16
C PRO A 502 9.10 20.27 12.25
N GLY A 503 8.55 20.29 13.47
CA GLY A 503 8.93 19.38 14.56
C GLY A 503 8.49 17.91 14.33
N GLY A 504 7.65 17.66 13.32
CA GLY A 504 7.25 16.33 12.89
C GLY A 504 8.15 15.71 11.82
N ALA A 505 9.29 16.35 11.51
CA ALA A 505 10.20 15.87 10.48
C ALA A 505 10.72 14.45 10.77
N SER A 506 10.79 13.63 9.73
CA SER A 506 11.45 12.33 9.78
C SER A 506 12.96 12.49 9.95
N PRO A 507 13.70 11.41 10.30
CA PRO A 507 15.17 11.44 10.31
C PRO A 507 15.80 11.82 8.97
N TYR A 508 15.06 11.72 7.87
CA TYR A 508 15.51 12.17 6.55
C TYR A 508 15.13 13.63 6.24
N GLY A 509 14.25 14.22 7.04
CA GLY A 509 13.71 15.57 6.88
C GLY A 509 12.33 15.64 6.21
N CYS A 510 11.71 14.49 5.91
CA CYS A 510 10.37 14.46 5.31
C CYS A 510 9.34 14.99 6.30
N LEU A 511 8.44 15.84 5.83
CA LEU A 511 7.37 16.45 6.62
C LEU A 511 6.04 15.76 6.35
N ASP A 512 5.11 15.95 7.29
CA ASP A 512 3.74 15.46 7.23
C ASP A 512 3.61 13.94 7.05
N MET A 513 4.63 13.18 7.46
CA MET A 513 4.63 11.71 7.44
C MET A 513 3.70 11.09 8.50
N ALA A 514 3.08 11.92 9.33
CA ALA A 514 2.07 11.52 10.33
C ALA A 514 0.95 12.57 10.33
N GLY A 515 -0.05 12.37 9.48
CA GLY A 515 -1.23 13.20 9.36
C GLY A 515 -1.31 13.97 8.04
N ASN A 516 -1.99 15.11 8.09
CA ASN A 516 -2.36 15.97 6.96
C ASN A 516 -3.29 15.24 5.99
N VAL A 517 -2.78 14.37 5.12
CA VAL A 517 -3.60 13.54 4.22
C VAL A 517 -3.02 12.13 4.10
N TRP A 518 -3.90 11.16 3.85
CA TRP A 518 -3.45 9.83 3.43
C TRP A 518 -2.70 9.95 2.11
N GLU A 519 -1.75 9.05 1.88
CA GLU A 519 -0.95 9.08 0.67
C GLU A 519 -0.99 7.78 -0.11
N TRP A 520 -1.23 7.88 -1.41
CA TRP A 520 -1.15 6.76 -2.34
C TRP A 520 0.26 6.17 -2.44
N THR A 521 0.34 4.84 -2.43
CA THR A 521 1.55 4.09 -2.81
C THR A 521 1.25 3.18 -4.01
N THR A 522 2.32 2.63 -4.60
CA THR A 522 2.21 1.63 -5.69
C THR A 522 2.10 0.19 -5.19
N THR A 523 2.25 -0.04 -3.89
CA THR A 523 2.22 -1.41 -3.35
C THR A 523 0.78 -1.94 -3.34
N PRO A 524 0.51 -3.07 -4.01
CA PRO A 524 -0.82 -3.67 -3.99
C PRO A 524 -1.22 -4.09 -2.58
N GLY A 525 -2.45 -3.75 -2.21
CA GLY A 525 -3.13 -4.26 -1.02
C GLY A 525 -3.93 -5.52 -1.33
N GLU A 526 -4.92 -5.81 -0.48
CA GLU A 526 -5.87 -6.89 -0.73
C GLU A 526 -6.85 -6.51 -1.86
N LYS A 527 -7.44 -7.49 -2.55
CA LYS A 527 -8.59 -7.28 -3.46
C LYS A 527 -8.42 -6.23 -4.58
N ARG A 528 -7.23 -6.12 -5.20
CA ARG A 528 -6.91 -5.13 -6.27
C ARG A 528 -6.92 -3.67 -5.79
N GLU A 529 -6.69 -3.44 -4.51
CA GLU A 529 -6.50 -2.12 -3.92
C GLU A 529 -5.02 -1.76 -3.87
N PHE A 530 -4.71 -0.50 -3.55
CA PHE A 530 -3.36 -0.02 -3.26
C PHE A 530 -3.24 0.39 -1.80
N ILE A 531 -2.06 0.15 -1.22
CA ILE A 531 -1.76 0.58 0.15
C ILE A 531 -1.68 2.11 0.18
N MET A 532 -2.30 2.70 1.21
CA MET A 532 -2.19 4.11 1.58
C MET A 532 -1.55 4.26 2.97
N LYS A 533 -0.80 5.35 3.16
CA LYS A 533 0.06 5.60 4.33
C LYS A 533 -0.18 6.98 4.95
N GLY A 534 0.37 7.21 6.15
CA GLY A 534 0.47 8.55 6.76
C GLY A 534 -0.66 8.96 7.70
N GLY A 535 -1.87 8.41 7.57
CA GLY A 535 -3.01 8.96 8.29
C GLY A 535 -3.48 10.28 7.66
N ALA A 536 -4.46 10.96 8.25
CA ALA A 536 -4.95 12.25 7.75
C ALA A 536 -5.41 13.17 8.89
N PHE A 537 -5.66 14.44 8.58
CA PHE A 537 -6.11 15.47 9.52
C PHE A 537 -7.36 15.06 10.34
N ASN A 538 -8.21 14.19 9.80
CA ASN A 538 -9.43 13.72 10.44
C ASN A 538 -9.31 12.33 11.06
N ALA A 539 -8.12 11.73 11.11
CA ALA A 539 -7.87 10.39 11.61
C ALA A 539 -7.38 10.39 13.07
N ASP A 540 -7.55 9.25 13.74
CA ASP A 540 -7.03 9.00 15.09
C ASP A 540 -5.52 8.67 15.06
N PRO A 541 -4.78 8.76 16.18
CA PRO A 541 -3.32 8.73 16.22
C PRO A 541 -2.73 7.44 15.66
N ASP A 542 -3.39 6.31 15.96
CA ASP A 542 -3.02 4.99 15.46
C ASP A 542 -2.99 4.96 13.93
N SER A 543 -3.81 5.78 13.27
CA SER A 543 -3.88 5.84 11.81
C SER A 543 -2.65 6.47 11.15
N GLY A 544 -1.86 7.28 11.86
CA GLY A 544 -0.62 7.83 11.30
C GLY A 544 0.65 7.27 11.92
N ARG A 545 0.57 6.07 12.52
CA ARG A 545 1.76 5.26 12.69
C ARG A 545 2.34 4.90 11.32
N ALA A 546 3.66 5.01 11.18
CA ALA A 546 4.37 4.78 9.92
C ALA A 546 4.30 3.31 9.45
N ASP A 547 4.11 2.36 10.35
CA ASP A 547 4.00 0.93 10.06
C ASP A 547 2.58 0.50 9.63
N LEU A 548 1.57 1.34 9.86
CA LEU A 548 0.19 1.02 9.52
C LEU A 548 0.01 0.94 8.00
N ARG A 549 -0.79 -0.04 7.55
CA ARG A 549 -1.16 -0.24 6.15
C ARG A 549 -2.68 -0.24 6.06
N LYS A 550 -3.25 0.76 5.37
CA LYS A 550 -4.65 0.69 4.90
C LYS A 550 -4.65 0.56 3.39
N SER A 551 -5.74 0.10 2.81
CA SER A 551 -5.87 -0.05 1.36
C SER A 551 -7.11 0.67 0.86
N ALA A 552 -7.05 1.17 -0.37
CA ALA A 552 -8.18 1.78 -1.05
C ALA A 552 -8.22 1.38 -2.54
N SER A 553 -9.43 1.32 -3.10
CA SER A 553 -9.63 1.02 -4.53
C SER A 553 -8.91 2.06 -5.40
N PRO A 554 -8.28 1.68 -6.53
CA PRO A 554 -7.61 2.63 -7.42
C PRO A 554 -8.51 3.72 -7.99
N THR A 555 -9.82 3.52 -7.99
CA THR A 555 -10.82 4.51 -8.42
C THR A 555 -11.36 5.37 -7.28
N TRP A 556 -11.00 5.04 -6.03
CA TRP A 556 -11.40 5.79 -4.86
C TRP A 556 -10.73 7.15 -4.88
N ALA A 557 -11.46 8.18 -4.46
CA ALA A 557 -10.91 9.50 -4.25
C ALA A 557 -11.68 10.17 -3.12
N SER A 558 -10.94 10.76 -2.18
CA SER A 558 -11.47 11.28 -0.92
C SER A 558 -10.83 12.60 -0.56
N GLU A 559 -11.55 13.45 0.17
CA GLU A 559 -11.12 14.77 0.64
C GLU A 559 -9.89 14.76 1.58
N ASN A 560 -9.44 13.58 1.99
CA ASN A 560 -8.31 13.37 2.89
C ASN A 560 -7.27 12.41 2.31
N LEU A 561 -7.26 12.19 0.99
CA LEU A 561 -6.35 11.26 0.29
C LEU A 561 -5.65 11.98 -0.87
N GLY A 562 -4.35 12.16 -0.71
CA GLY A 562 -3.40 12.74 -1.66
C GLY A 562 -2.24 11.80 -1.95
N PHE A 563 -1.06 12.36 -2.24
CA PHE A 563 0.15 11.58 -2.53
C PHE A 563 1.42 12.46 -2.51
N ARG A 564 2.57 11.80 -2.42
CA ARG A 564 3.89 12.36 -2.73
C ARG A 564 4.63 11.50 -3.76
N CYS A 565 5.74 11.97 -4.32
CA CYS A 565 6.48 11.21 -5.31
C CYS A 565 7.91 10.89 -4.88
N VAL A 566 8.48 9.89 -5.55
CA VAL A 566 9.88 9.45 -5.41
C VAL A 566 10.53 9.34 -6.78
N ARG A 567 11.85 9.28 -6.79
CA ARG A 567 12.66 8.93 -7.97
C ARG A 567 13.80 8.02 -7.55
N THR A 568 14.01 6.92 -8.28
CA THR A 568 15.11 5.98 -7.99
C THR A 568 16.43 6.65 -8.31
N GLN A 569 17.47 6.41 -7.50
CA GLN A 569 18.81 6.92 -7.73
C GLN A 569 19.80 5.77 -7.69
N LEU A 570 20.35 5.39 -8.86
CA LEU A 570 21.33 4.29 -8.90
C LEU A 570 22.77 4.77 -8.65
N PRO A 571 23.61 3.93 -8.01
CA PRO A 571 25.04 4.16 -7.95
C PRO A 571 25.66 4.27 -9.35
N ALA A 572 26.67 5.13 -9.50
CA ALA A 572 27.36 5.33 -10.79
C ALA A 572 27.92 4.03 -11.43
N PRO A 573 28.46 3.05 -10.66
CA PRO A 573 28.86 1.76 -11.23
C PRO A 573 27.69 0.99 -11.85
N ARG A 574 26.54 0.91 -11.17
CA ARG A 574 25.34 0.26 -11.72
C ARG A 574 24.79 1.00 -12.93
N LEU A 575 24.88 2.33 -12.95
CA LEU A 575 24.52 3.11 -14.13
C LEU A 575 25.41 2.74 -15.32
N LYS A 576 26.73 2.63 -15.12
CA LYS A 576 27.68 2.15 -16.14
C LYS A 576 27.43 0.72 -16.58
N GLU A 577 27.05 -0.18 -15.66
CA GLU A 577 26.65 -1.55 -16.01
C GLU A 577 25.41 -1.55 -16.90
N ILE A 578 24.39 -0.76 -16.55
CA ILE A 578 23.18 -0.58 -17.38
C ILE A 578 23.55 0.03 -18.75
N GLU A 579 24.43 1.03 -18.77
CA GLU A 579 24.95 1.62 -20.01
C GLU A 579 25.65 0.58 -20.89
N SER A 580 26.46 -0.30 -20.30
CA SER A 580 27.14 -1.38 -21.02
C SER A 580 26.18 -2.47 -21.49
N ALA A 581 25.10 -2.70 -20.75
CA ALA A 581 24.09 -3.70 -21.07
C ALA A 581 23.30 -3.37 -22.35
N PHE A 582 23.36 -2.13 -22.86
CA PHE A 582 22.77 -1.76 -24.14
C PHE A 582 23.38 -2.46 -25.34
N ASP A 583 24.60 -2.96 -25.23
CA ASP A 583 25.29 -3.68 -26.31
C ASP A 583 25.38 -5.19 -26.05
N ASP A 584 24.65 -5.72 -25.04
CA ASP A 584 24.64 -7.14 -24.73
C ASP A 584 24.00 -7.99 -25.84
N LEU A 585 24.44 -9.23 -26.02
CA LEU A 585 23.89 -10.14 -27.04
C LEU A 585 22.46 -10.59 -26.74
N SER A 586 22.06 -10.65 -25.47
CA SER A 586 20.74 -11.08 -25.00
C SER A 586 19.70 -9.96 -25.09
N PRO A 587 18.60 -10.15 -25.85
CA PRO A 587 17.51 -9.17 -25.90
C PRO A 587 16.89 -8.87 -24.53
N GLY A 588 16.79 -9.87 -23.66
CA GLY A 588 16.23 -9.67 -22.32
C GLY A 588 17.06 -8.72 -21.46
N VAL A 589 18.39 -8.75 -21.62
CA VAL A 589 19.32 -7.87 -20.88
C VAL A 589 19.20 -6.43 -21.38
N ARG A 590 19.15 -6.24 -22.71
CA ARG A 590 18.95 -4.91 -23.31
C ARG A 590 17.58 -4.31 -22.96
N GLN A 591 16.53 -5.14 -22.96
CA GLN A 591 15.19 -4.73 -22.54
C GLN A 591 15.19 -4.25 -21.07
N GLU A 592 15.80 -5.03 -20.18
CA GLU A 592 15.83 -4.71 -18.76
C GLU A 592 16.65 -3.43 -18.50
N ALA A 593 17.75 -3.23 -19.21
CA ALA A 593 18.55 -2.01 -19.13
C ALA A 593 17.72 -0.74 -19.44
N VAL A 594 16.91 -0.80 -20.49
CA VAL A 594 15.99 0.30 -20.87
C VAL A 594 14.91 0.53 -19.81
N ARG A 595 14.36 -0.56 -19.24
CA ARG A 595 13.35 -0.49 -18.18
C ARG A 595 13.91 0.19 -16.94
N LEU A 596 15.11 -0.22 -16.51
CA LEU A 596 15.80 0.34 -15.35
C LEU A 596 16.08 1.83 -15.54
N LEU A 597 16.59 2.29 -16.69
CA LEU A 597 16.78 3.72 -16.94
C LEU A 597 15.48 4.54 -16.86
N SER A 598 14.37 3.96 -17.33
CA SER A 598 13.06 4.59 -17.21
C SER A 598 12.64 4.78 -15.75
N GLU A 599 12.89 3.78 -14.90
CA GLU A 599 12.58 3.81 -13.46
C GLU A 599 13.45 4.81 -12.68
N ILE A 600 14.68 5.05 -13.13
CA ILE A 600 15.64 5.99 -12.52
C ILE A 600 15.38 7.43 -12.94
N GLY A 601 14.63 7.63 -14.03
CA GLY A 601 14.43 8.96 -14.62
C GLY A 601 15.70 9.50 -15.29
N SER A 602 16.63 8.63 -15.70
CA SER A 602 17.88 8.98 -16.41
C SER A 602 17.74 8.83 -17.94
N VAL A 603 16.51 8.82 -18.43
CA VAL A 603 16.21 8.69 -19.86
C VAL A 603 16.82 9.86 -20.65
N ASP A 604 16.83 11.07 -20.09
CA ASP A 604 17.35 12.29 -20.75
C ASP A 604 18.86 12.22 -21.03
N ALA A 605 19.63 11.69 -20.08
CA ALA A 605 21.07 11.53 -20.23
C ALA A 605 21.43 10.48 -21.30
N HIS A 606 20.51 9.56 -21.59
CA HIS A 606 20.74 8.40 -22.44
C HIS A 606 19.87 8.36 -23.70
N SER A 607 19.16 9.45 -24.01
CA SER A 607 18.15 9.45 -25.08
C SER A 607 18.72 9.00 -26.42
N ARG A 608 20.00 9.31 -26.73
CA ARG A 608 20.68 8.87 -27.97
C ARG A 608 20.91 7.36 -28.04
N THR A 609 21.27 6.73 -26.93
CA THR A 609 21.53 5.29 -26.87
C THR A 609 20.22 4.51 -26.88
N ILE A 610 19.24 4.95 -26.10
CA ILE A 610 17.90 4.36 -26.09
C ILE A 610 17.24 4.54 -27.46
N TYR A 611 17.48 5.67 -28.13
CA TYR A 611 17.06 5.90 -29.52
C TYR A 611 17.66 4.92 -30.51
N ARG A 612 18.97 4.68 -30.44
CA ARG A 612 19.63 3.67 -31.28
C ARG A 612 18.97 2.30 -31.09
N LEU A 613 18.68 1.90 -29.86
CA LEU A 613 17.99 0.64 -29.57
C LEU A 613 16.56 0.62 -30.11
N ALA A 614 15.82 1.72 -30.00
CA ALA A 614 14.47 1.83 -30.56
C ALA A 614 14.45 1.60 -32.09
N LEU A 615 15.51 1.97 -32.81
CA LEU A 615 15.61 1.83 -34.27
C LEU A 615 16.26 0.54 -34.75
N GLU A 616 17.41 0.23 -34.19
CA GLU A 616 18.39 -0.66 -34.79
C GLU A 616 18.41 -2.04 -34.13
N ASP A 617 17.84 -2.16 -32.92
CA ASP A 617 17.81 -3.43 -32.21
C ASP A 617 17.09 -4.50 -33.02
N THR A 618 17.65 -5.71 -33.04
CA THR A 618 17.10 -6.83 -33.77
C THR A 618 15.82 -7.37 -33.14
N ASP A 619 15.63 -7.20 -31.83
CA ASP A 619 14.50 -7.72 -31.07
C ASP A 619 13.35 -6.70 -30.91
N PHE A 620 12.12 -7.14 -31.19
CA PHE A 620 10.93 -6.29 -31.15
C PHE A 620 10.58 -5.80 -29.73
N VAL A 621 10.78 -6.63 -28.72
CA VAL A 621 10.44 -6.31 -27.34
C VAL A 621 11.40 -5.25 -26.79
N VAL A 622 12.68 -5.32 -27.16
CA VAL A 622 13.65 -4.27 -26.84
C VAL A 622 13.29 -2.95 -27.52
N ARG A 623 12.97 -2.97 -28.82
CA ARG A 623 12.54 -1.76 -29.56
C ARG A 623 11.31 -1.11 -28.94
N SER A 624 10.28 -1.89 -28.64
CA SER A 624 9.04 -1.37 -28.03
C SER A 624 9.26 -0.83 -26.61
N THR A 625 10.12 -1.47 -25.83
CA THR A 625 10.49 -0.99 -24.48
C THR A 625 11.31 0.31 -24.57
N ALA A 626 12.22 0.44 -25.54
CA ALA A 626 13.02 1.65 -25.78
C ALA A 626 12.16 2.82 -26.24
N LEU A 627 11.20 2.57 -27.11
CA LEU A 627 10.18 3.57 -27.48
C LEU A 627 9.37 4.02 -26.25
N ALA A 628 9.02 3.09 -25.35
CA ALA A 628 8.26 3.41 -24.14
C ALA A 628 9.06 4.21 -23.10
N ALA A 629 10.37 3.96 -23.02
CA ALA A 629 11.28 4.74 -22.20
C ALA A 629 11.39 6.19 -22.69
N LEU A 630 11.63 6.37 -24.00
CA LEU A 630 11.78 7.68 -24.64
C LEU A 630 10.51 8.55 -24.53
N ARG A 631 9.32 7.97 -24.29
CA ARG A 631 8.11 8.74 -23.97
C ARG A 631 8.32 9.81 -22.92
N ARG A 632 9.15 9.51 -21.92
CA ARG A 632 9.30 10.36 -20.73
C ARG A 632 10.17 11.59 -21.00
N SER A 633 11.10 11.53 -21.97
CA SER A 633 12.21 12.49 -22.02
C SER A 633 13.03 12.44 -23.35
N CYS A 634 12.37 12.52 -24.50
CA CYS A 634 13.06 12.45 -25.80
C CYS A 634 13.36 13.85 -26.38
N PRO A 635 14.64 14.17 -26.65
CA PRO A 635 15.01 15.40 -27.33
C PRO A 635 14.35 15.54 -28.71
N PRO A 636 13.81 16.74 -29.02
CA PRO A 636 13.24 17.12 -30.31
C PRO A 636 13.91 16.56 -31.58
N ASP A 637 15.22 16.72 -31.67
CA ASP A 637 16.09 16.41 -32.79
C ASP A 637 16.21 14.91 -33.06
N ILE A 638 16.23 14.11 -31.99
CA ILE A 638 16.34 12.65 -32.05
C ILE A 638 15.02 12.02 -32.56
N LEU A 639 13.88 12.58 -32.17
CA LEU A 639 12.56 12.12 -32.63
C LEU A 639 12.33 12.27 -34.14
N ALA A 640 12.87 13.33 -34.75
CA ALA A 640 12.71 13.59 -36.18
C ALA A 640 13.44 12.56 -37.07
N ASP A 641 14.64 12.13 -36.65
CA ASP A 641 15.41 11.08 -37.33
C ASP A 641 14.78 9.69 -37.10
N LEU A 642 14.11 9.46 -35.95
CA LEU A 642 13.39 8.20 -35.63
C LEU A 642 12.34 7.89 -36.69
N ALA A 643 11.50 8.90 -36.93
CA ALA A 643 10.35 8.84 -37.80
C ALA A 643 10.77 8.62 -39.26
N GLY A 644 11.85 9.28 -39.70
CA GLY A 644 12.39 9.14 -41.06
C GLY A 644 12.96 7.75 -41.35
N ARG A 645 13.58 7.11 -40.35
CA ARG A 645 14.23 5.79 -40.51
C ARG A 645 13.27 4.61 -40.33
N LEU A 646 12.29 4.72 -39.43
CA LEU A 646 11.23 3.71 -39.28
C LEU A 646 10.35 3.60 -40.53
N ALA A 647 10.18 4.70 -41.27
CA ALA A 647 9.44 4.72 -42.54
C ALA A 647 10.13 3.94 -43.68
N GLN A 648 11.42 3.62 -43.57
CA GLN A 648 12.20 2.96 -44.64
C GLN A 648 12.36 1.44 -44.48
N ARG A 649 11.91 0.83 -43.36
CA ARG A 649 12.00 -0.62 -43.13
C ARG A 649 10.66 -1.31 -43.35
N THR A 650 10.61 -2.34 -44.19
CA THR A 650 9.41 -3.18 -44.41
C THR A 650 9.42 -4.42 -43.52
N GLY A 651 8.31 -4.72 -42.81
CA GLY A 651 8.06 -6.05 -42.24
C GLY A 651 7.27 -6.12 -40.92
N ASP A 652 7.61 -5.30 -39.92
CA ASP A 652 6.95 -5.30 -38.59
C ASP A 652 6.62 -3.85 -38.12
N VAL A 653 6.26 -3.06 -39.12
CA VAL A 653 6.05 -1.60 -39.07
C VAL A 653 4.84 -1.23 -38.22
N THR A 654 3.75 -2.00 -38.32
CA THR A 654 2.45 -1.69 -37.69
C THR A 654 2.55 -1.70 -36.17
N ARG A 655 3.13 -2.75 -35.57
CA ARG A 655 3.25 -2.87 -34.11
C ARG A 655 4.26 -1.90 -33.50
N THR A 656 5.33 -1.59 -34.23
CA THR A 656 6.36 -0.62 -33.78
C THR A 656 5.83 0.81 -33.88
N LEU A 657 5.02 1.11 -34.90
CA LEU A 657 4.33 2.41 -35.04
C LEU A 657 3.15 2.58 -34.10
N GLU A 658 2.39 1.53 -33.82
CA GLU A 658 1.38 1.51 -32.75
C GLU A 658 2.01 1.85 -31.41
N ALA A 659 3.13 1.21 -31.08
CA ALA A 659 3.89 1.52 -29.88
C ALA A 659 4.37 2.99 -29.93
N ALA A 660 5.10 3.41 -30.96
CA ALA A 660 5.61 4.78 -31.07
C ALA A 660 4.51 5.86 -31.02
N ALA A 661 3.36 5.64 -31.66
CA ALA A 661 2.24 6.58 -31.69
C ALA A 661 1.45 6.65 -30.37
N MET A 662 1.55 5.61 -29.53
CA MET A 662 1.05 5.65 -28.15
C MET A 662 2.02 6.34 -27.17
N LEU A 663 3.25 6.63 -27.60
CA LEU A 663 4.38 6.92 -26.71
C LEU A 663 5.03 8.29 -26.95
N PHE A 664 4.72 9.06 -28.00
CA PHE A 664 5.31 10.39 -28.22
C PHE A 664 4.28 11.51 -28.37
N PRO A 665 4.63 12.78 -28.05
CA PRO A 665 3.78 13.92 -28.38
C PRO A 665 3.66 14.10 -29.90
N ALA A 666 2.49 14.60 -30.29
CA ALA A 666 1.98 14.64 -31.65
C ALA A 666 2.84 15.30 -32.73
N ASP A 667 3.57 16.33 -32.34
CA ASP A 667 4.30 17.21 -33.24
C ASP A 667 5.41 16.48 -34.02
N ARG A 668 5.78 15.26 -33.61
CA ARG A 668 7.02 14.60 -34.02
C ARG A 668 6.85 13.41 -34.96
N LEU A 669 5.62 12.93 -35.17
CA LEU A 669 5.32 11.71 -35.92
C LEU A 669 4.76 11.97 -37.34
N VAL A 670 4.62 13.24 -37.72
CA VAL A 670 3.98 13.73 -38.95
C VAL A 670 4.43 13.02 -40.25
N PRO A 671 5.72 12.68 -40.48
CA PRO A 671 6.15 12.04 -41.73
C PRO A 671 5.64 10.61 -41.92
N VAL A 672 5.26 9.92 -40.84
CA VAL A 672 4.93 8.49 -40.89
C VAL A 672 3.45 8.23 -41.21
N VAL A 673 2.56 9.17 -40.85
CA VAL A 673 1.11 9.04 -41.07
C VAL A 673 0.70 9.32 -42.52
N ALA A 674 1.52 10.06 -43.27
CA ALA A 674 1.30 10.28 -44.71
C ALA A 674 1.25 8.97 -45.54
N PHE A 675 1.66 7.84 -44.96
CA PHE A 675 1.72 6.53 -45.60
C PHE A 675 0.54 5.58 -45.29
N LEU A 676 -0.33 5.92 -44.33
CA LEU A 676 -1.41 5.02 -43.87
C LEU A 676 -2.72 5.26 -44.65
N GLU A 677 -2.78 4.74 -45.87
CA GLU A 677 -4.00 4.71 -46.71
C GLU A 677 -4.96 3.55 -46.38
N ASP A 678 -4.66 2.64 -45.43
CA ASP A 678 -5.45 1.41 -45.20
C ASP A 678 -6.39 1.49 -43.94
N PRO A 679 -7.58 0.84 -43.95
CA PRO A 679 -8.76 1.21 -43.17
C PRO A 679 -8.99 0.40 -41.87
N GLU A 680 -7.95 0.02 -41.11
CA GLU A 680 -8.17 -0.75 -39.88
C GLU A 680 -8.53 0.15 -38.66
N PRO A 681 -9.74 0.06 -38.09
CA PRO A 681 -10.30 1.14 -37.24
C PRO A 681 -9.65 1.32 -35.87
N ARG A 682 -8.99 0.30 -35.31
CA ARG A 682 -8.49 0.35 -33.92
C ARG A 682 -7.08 0.92 -33.80
N ILE A 683 -6.26 0.73 -34.83
CA ILE A 683 -4.85 1.15 -34.87
C ILE A 683 -4.74 2.59 -35.37
N ALA A 684 -5.59 2.96 -36.33
CA ALA A 684 -5.65 4.31 -36.88
C ALA A 684 -6.15 5.35 -35.86
N GLU A 685 -7.05 4.98 -34.95
CA GLU A 685 -7.67 5.90 -33.99
C GLU A 685 -6.66 6.37 -32.92
N ALA A 686 -5.99 5.42 -32.24
CA ALA A 686 -5.04 5.73 -31.17
C ALA A 686 -3.77 6.43 -31.67
N ALA A 687 -3.31 6.08 -32.89
CA ALA A 687 -2.18 6.72 -33.51
C ALA A 687 -2.53 8.12 -34.05
N ARG A 688 -3.73 8.33 -34.63
CA ARG A 688 -4.16 9.65 -35.16
C ARG A 688 -4.50 10.66 -34.07
N ILE A 689 -5.18 10.25 -32.99
CA ILE A 689 -5.55 11.11 -31.86
C ILE A 689 -4.29 11.74 -31.23
N ARG A 690 -3.21 10.96 -31.10
CA ARG A 690 -1.96 11.43 -30.51
C ARG A 690 -1.03 12.16 -31.47
N LEU A 691 -1.31 12.21 -32.77
CA LEU A 691 -0.42 12.77 -33.81
C LEU A 691 -0.71 14.20 -34.25
N LEU A 692 -1.79 14.81 -33.76
CA LEU A 692 -2.33 16.04 -34.33
C LEU A 692 -2.18 17.30 -33.46
N ALA A 693 -1.59 17.16 -32.28
CA ALA A 693 -1.53 18.17 -31.22
C ALA A 693 -0.63 19.39 -31.40
N ARG A 694 -0.15 19.78 -32.61
CA ARG A 694 0.46 21.14 -32.82
C ARG A 694 0.97 21.53 -34.23
N HIS A 695 0.78 20.77 -35.32
CA HIS A 695 1.39 21.13 -36.64
C HIS A 695 0.38 21.55 -37.74
N GLU A 696 0.60 22.73 -38.33
CA GLU A 696 -0.19 23.33 -39.44
C GLU A 696 -0.47 22.41 -40.66
N PRO A 697 0.46 21.56 -41.16
CA PRO A 697 0.21 20.77 -42.37
C PRO A 697 -0.83 19.67 -42.18
N ALA A 698 -0.90 19.08 -40.99
CA ALA A 698 -1.87 18.03 -40.66
C ALA A 698 -3.24 18.64 -40.37
N ALA A 699 -3.29 19.78 -39.67
CA ALA A 699 -4.50 20.58 -39.52
C ALA A 699 -5.06 20.98 -40.90
N THR A 700 -4.22 21.41 -41.85
CA THR A 700 -4.63 21.72 -43.22
C THR A 700 -5.28 20.52 -43.92
N PHE A 701 -4.74 19.31 -43.75
CA PHE A 701 -5.34 18.09 -44.31
C PHE A 701 -6.68 17.76 -43.64
N LEU A 702 -6.79 17.94 -42.33
CA LEU A 702 -8.04 17.70 -41.59
C LEU A 702 -9.11 18.73 -41.89
N TYR A 703 -8.77 20.01 -42.03
CA TYR A 703 -9.68 21.04 -42.51
C TYR A 703 -10.13 20.74 -43.94
N ARG A 704 -9.23 20.30 -44.83
CA ARG A 704 -9.63 19.80 -46.16
C ARG A 704 -10.58 18.61 -46.07
N ALA A 705 -10.34 17.67 -45.15
CA ALA A 705 -11.21 16.52 -44.94
C ALA A 705 -12.58 16.92 -44.36
N LEU A 706 -12.61 17.85 -43.41
CA LEU A 706 -13.77 18.38 -42.72
C LEU A 706 -14.69 19.19 -43.64
N PHE A 707 -14.10 20.07 -44.45
CA PHE A 707 -14.81 20.99 -45.35
C PHE A 707 -15.00 20.45 -46.78
N SER A 708 -14.45 19.27 -47.10
CA SER A 708 -14.70 18.64 -48.40
C SER A 708 -16.13 18.11 -48.48
N ALA A 709 -16.96 18.78 -49.28
CA ALA A 709 -18.34 18.37 -49.55
C ALA A 709 -18.45 17.02 -50.30
N SER A 710 -17.37 16.55 -50.94
CA SER A 710 -17.32 15.26 -51.63
C SER A 710 -17.01 14.09 -50.70
N ARG A 711 -16.68 14.32 -49.42
CA ARG A 711 -16.43 13.26 -48.45
C ARG A 711 -17.70 12.87 -47.69
N PRO A 712 -17.88 11.57 -47.36
CA PRO A 712 -18.98 11.11 -46.51
C PRO A 712 -19.01 11.80 -45.15
N LEU A 713 -20.21 11.99 -44.59
CA LEU A 713 -20.40 12.62 -43.27
C LEU A 713 -19.58 11.90 -42.19
N ALA A 714 -19.56 10.57 -42.18
CA ALA A 714 -18.73 9.78 -41.27
C ALA A 714 -17.22 10.09 -41.33
N SER A 715 -16.68 10.42 -42.51
CA SER A 715 -15.26 10.82 -42.65
C SER A 715 -15.01 12.24 -42.16
N ARG A 716 -16.00 13.12 -42.31
CA ARG A 716 -15.96 14.51 -41.84
C ARG A 716 -16.12 14.60 -40.32
N VAL A 717 -17.01 13.79 -39.74
CA VAL A 717 -17.18 13.66 -38.28
C VAL A 717 -15.91 13.13 -37.62
N ARG A 718 -15.21 12.17 -38.23
CA ARG A 718 -13.89 11.71 -37.73
C ARG A 718 -12.80 12.77 -37.86
N ALA A 719 -12.80 13.56 -38.94
CA ALA A 719 -11.87 14.68 -39.06
C ALA A 719 -12.15 15.75 -37.99
N ALA A 720 -13.43 15.99 -37.70
CA ALA A 720 -13.87 16.93 -36.67
C ALA A 720 -13.56 16.45 -35.25
N SER A 721 -13.70 15.15 -34.93
CA SER A 721 -13.36 14.63 -33.60
C SER A 721 -11.87 14.79 -33.29
N LEU A 722 -11.03 14.57 -34.30
CA LEU A 722 -9.59 14.76 -34.19
C LEU A 722 -9.22 16.22 -34.00
N LEU A 723 -9.79 17.15 -34.79
CA LEU A 723 -9.58 18.58 -34.58
C LEU A 723 -10.14 19.07 -33.24
N GLY A 724 -11.31 18.57 -32.84
CA GLY A 724 -11.96 18.88 -31.56
C GLY A 724 -11.18 18.42 -30.33
N SER A 725 -10.32 17.39 -30.45
CA SER A 725 -9.40 16.99 -29.36
C SER A 725 -8.35 18.04 -29.01
N PHE A 726 -8.20 19.06 -29.86
CA PHE A 726 -7.38 20.26 -29.64
C PHE A 726 -8.22 21.50 -29.39
N GLU A 727 -9.50 21.31 -29.06
CA GLU A 727 -10.44 22.39 -28.77
C GLU A 727 -10.60 23.36 -29.96
N ASP A 728 -10.47 22.86 -31.19
CA ASP A 728 -10.71 23.64 -32.42
C ASP A 728 -12.19 24.03 -32.54
N GLU A 729 -12.46 25.34 -32.49
CA GLU A 729 -13.83 25.87 -32.46
C GLU A 729 -14.66 25.47 -33.69
N GLU A 730 -14.06 25.44 -34.89
CA GLU A 730 -14.78 25.11 -36.12
C GLU A 730 -15.17 23.63 -36.16
N ALA A 731 -14.28 22.75 -35.72
CA ALA A 731 -14.52 21.32 -35.62
C ALA A 731 -15.53 20.97 -34.51
N LEU A 732 -15.41 21.58 -33.33
CA LEU A 732 -16.39 21.44 -32.26
C LEU A 732 -17.77 21.92 -32.70
N ALA A 733 -17.85 23.06 -33.38
CA ALA A 733 -19.11 23.56 -33.95
C ALA A 733 -19.67 22.61 -35.01
N PHE A 734 -18.82 21.95 -35.82
CA PHE A 734 -19.24 20.92 -36.76
C PHE A 734 -19.81 19.69 -36.05
N LEU A 735 -19.13 19.18 -35.02
CA LEU A 735 -19.60 18.04 -34.23
C LEU A 735 -20.93 18.37 -33.53
N CYS A 736 -21.07 19.56 -32.95
CA CYS A 736 -22.31 20.01 -32.32
C CYS A 736 -23.48 20.09 -33.32
N ARG A 737 -23.24 20.58 -34.55
CA ARG A 737 -24.24 20.53 -35.62
C ARG A 737 -24.57 19.09 -36.01
N ALA A 738 -23.57 18.23 -36.20
CA ALA A 738 -23.79 16.83 -36.54
C ALA A 738 -24.56 16.06 -35.45
N ALA A 739 -24.30 16.33 -34.17
CA ALA A 739 -25.01 15.73 -33.05
C ALA A 739 -26.50 16.14 -32.98
N ARG A 740 -26.84 17.33 -33.48
CA ARG A 740 -28.23 17.84 -33.56
C ARG A 740 -28.95 17.41 -34.83
N ASP A 741 -28.32 17.61 -35.98
CA ASP A 741 -29.00 17.63 -37.28
C ASP A 741 -28.83 16.32 -38.07
N ALA A 742 -27.82 15.51 -37.77
CA ALA A 742 -27.60 14.25 -38.49
C ALA A 742 -28.61 13.19 -38.07
N ALA A 743 -28.87 12.22 -38.94
CA ALA A 743 -29.72 11.06 -38.65
C ALA A 743 -28.89 9.77 -38.54
N GLY A 744 -29.39 8.80 -37.80
CA GLY A 744 -28.83 7.45 -37.76
C GLY A 744 -27.41 7.38 -37.17
N PRO A 745 -26.51 6.55 -37.73
CA PRO A 745 -25.18 6.28 -37.16
C PRO A 745 -24.29 7.52 -37.02
N ASP A 746 -24.37 8.47 -37.95
CA ASP A 746 -23.49 9.66 -37.94
C ASP A 746 -23.78 10.58 -36.74
N ARG A 747 -25.06 10.68 -36.34
CA ARG A 747 -25.48 11.40 -35.13
C ARG A 747 -24.90 10.76 -33.87
N VAL A 748 -24.99 9.43 -33.76
CA VAL A 748 -24.48 8.65 -32.63
C VAL A 748 -22.96 8.82 -32.50
N VAL A 749 -22.25 8.78 -33.62
CA VAL A 749 -20.80 8.95 -33.68
C VAL A 749 -20.40 10.37 -33.28
N ALA A 750 -21.09 11.40 -33.75
CA ALA A 750 -20.83 12.78 -33.34
C ALA A 750 -21.07 13.00 -31.83
N ILE A 751 -22.18 12.47 -31.29
CA ILE A 751 -22.45 12.52 -29.84
C ILE A 751 -21.36 11.78 -29.07
N HIS A 752 -20.97 10.59 -29.52
CA HIS A 752 -19.91 9.81 -28.87
C HIS A 752 -18.59 10.56 -28.82
N TYR A 753 -18.19 11.22 -29.89
CA TYR A 753 -16.97 12.02 -29.91
C TYR A 753 -17.08 13.26 -29.02
N LEU A 754 -18.19 13.99 -29.03
CA LEU A 754 -18.38 15.11 -28.10
C LEU A 754 -18.32 14.65 -26.63
N VAL A 755 -18.84 13.45 -26.33
CA VAL A 755 -18.68 12.82 -25.01
C VAL A 755 -17.20 12.56 -24.74
N GLU A 756 -16.49 11.87 -25.63
CA GLU A 756 -15.07 11.56 -25.44
C GLU A 756 -14.20 12.82 -25.27
N LEU A 757 -14.58 13.91 -25.93
CA LEU A 757 -13.93 15.21 -25.82
C LEU A 757 -14.29 15.96 -24.52
N GLY A 758 -15.36 15.57 -23.85
CA GLY A 758 -15.86 16.24 -22.64
C GLY A 758 -16.58 17.55 -22.94
N GLU A 759 -17.28 17.63 -24.07
CA GLU A 759 -18.01 18.82 -24.51
C GLU A 759 -19.40 18.89 -23.87
N PRO A 760 -19.73 19.95 -23.10
CA PRO A 760 -21.03 20.14 -22.46
C PRO A 760 -22.24 20.09 -23.41
N GLU A 761 -22.05 20.52 -24.65
CA GLU A 761 -23.07 20.54 -25.71
C GLU A 761 -23.58 19.14 -26.05
N ALA A 762 -22.83 18.09 -25.70
CA ALA A 762 -23.27 16.71 -25.89
C ALA A 762 -24.36 16.29 -24.87
N LEU A 763 -24.56 17.03 -23.76
CA LEU A 763 -25.47 16.63 -22.67
C LEU A 763 -26.90 16.40 -23.17
N VAL A 764 -27.51 17.39 -23.83
CA VAL A 764 -28.90 17.27 -24.29
C VAL A 764 -29.04 16.23 -25.41
N PRO A 765 -28.21 16.21 -26.47
CA PRO A 765 -28.25 15.15 -27.49
C PRO A 765 -28.03 13.74 -26.92
N LEU A 766 -27.19 13.59 -25.90
CA LEU A 766 -26.94 12.30 -25.25
C LEU A 766 -28.12 11.84 -24.39
N MET A 767 -28.84 12.77 -23.73
CA MET A 767 -30.09 12.48 -23.03
C MET A 767 -31.15 11.95 -23.99
N GLU A 768 -31.32 12.61 -25.14
CA GLU A 768 -32.22 12.17 -26.21
C GLU A 768 -31.85 10.75 -26.69
N LEU A 769 -30.55 10.49 -26.91
CA LEU A 769 -30.10 9.16 -27.34
C LEU A 769 -30.34 8.08 -26.29
N ARG A 770 -30.14 8.43 -25.01
CA ARG A 770 -30.36 7.54 -23.86
C ARG A 770 -31.84 7.17 -23.72
N LEU A 771 -32.75 8.14 -23.84
CA LEU A 771 -34.19 7.88 -23.77
C LEU A 771 -34.66 6.99 -24.93
N ALA A 772 -34.15 7.22 -26.13
CA ALA A 772 -34.42 6.37 -27.28
C ALA A 772 -33.88 4.94 -27.10
N ASN A 773 -32.78 4.75 -26.34
CA ASN A 773 -32.12 3.46 -26.14
C ASN A 773 -31.58 3.26 -24.70
N PRO A 774 -32.44 2.93 -23.71
CA PRO A 774 -32.09 2.96 -22.29
C PRO A 774 -31.00 1.98 -21.84
N GLY A 775 -30.86 0.84 -22.55
CA GLY A 775 -29.88 -0.21 -22.25
C GLY A 775 -28.55 -0.09 -23.01
N SER A 776 -28.31 1.02 -23.71
CA SER A 776 -27.21 1.17 -24.66
C SER A 776 -25.95 1.81 -24.06
N LEU A 777 -24.88 1.87 -24.88
CA LEU A 777 -23.66 2.64 -24.61
C LEU A 777 -23.96 4.10 -24.18
N ALA A 778 -25.06 4.70 -24.64
CA ALA A 778 -25.45 6.05 -24.25
C ALA A 778 -25.77 6.21 -22.77
N ALA A 779 -26.33 5.19 -22.11
CA ALA A 779 -26.58 5.25 -20.66
C ALA A 779 -25.26 5.29 -19.86
N ARG A 780 -24.24 4.56 -20.34
CA ARG A 780 -22.89 4.58 -19.75
C ARG A 780 -22.20 5.92 -19.99
N ASN A 781 -22.24 6.41 -21.23
CA ASN A 781 -21.67 7.69 -21.62
C ASN A 781 -22.33 8.86 -20.88
N PHE A 782 -23.65 8.81 -20.69
CA PHE A 782 -24.39 9.83 -19.96
C PHE A 782 -23.96 9.89 -18.49
N ARG A 783 -23.88 8.74 -17.83
CA ARG A 783 -23.40 8.68 -16.43
C ARG A 783 -21.95 9.18 -16.32
N TRP A 784 -21.07 8.76 -17.23
CA TRP A 784 -19.68 9.23 -17.27
C TRP A 784 -19.64 10.76 -17.43
N MET A 785 -20.37 11.31 -18.41
CA MET A 785 -20.34 12.73 -18.72
C MET A 785 -20.94 13.59 -17.62
N LEU A 786 -22.04 13.16 -16.99
CA LEU A 786 -22.59 13.84 -15.82
C LEU A 786 -21.58 13.87 -14.67
N THR A 787 -20.90 12.75 -14.41
CA THR A 787 -19.93 12.66 -13.31
C THR A 787 -18.78 13.66 -13.49
N LYS A 788 -18.38 13.90 -14.74
CA LYS A 788 -17.25 14.77 -15.12
C LYS A 788 -17.66 16.24 -15.28
N LEU A 789 -18.73 16.52 -16.03
CA LEU A 789 -19.09 17.88 -16.46
C LEU A 789 -20.01 18.64 -15.52
N LEU A 790 -20.77 17.98 -14.65
CA LEU A 790 -21.63 18.68 -13.67
C LEU A 790 -20.84 19.57 -12.70
N ARG A 791 -19.51 19.52 -12.74
CA ARG A 791 -18.61 20.30 -11.87
C ARG A 791 -18.07 21.54 -12.57
N GLU A 792 -18.47 21.79 -13.81
CA GLU A 792 -17.98 22.86 -14.65
C GLU A 792 -19.12 23.83 -14.99
N PRO A 793 -18.92 25.16 -14.87
CA PRO A 793 -19.95 26.16 -15.20
C PRO A 793 -20.47 26.05 -16.64
N GLU A 794 -19.65 25.57 -17.57
CA GLU A 794 -20.01 25.40 -18.98
C GLU A 794 -21.12 24.35 -19.18
N ALA A 795 -21.35 23.44 -18.22
CA ALA A 795 -22.46 22.51 -18.26
C ALA A 795 -23.84 23.17 -18.01
N TYR A 796 -23.89 24.39 -17.48
CA TYR A 796 -25.14 24.99 -17.06
C TYR A 796 -25.96 25.43 -18.26
N GLU A 797 -25.32 25.99 -19.28
CA GLU A 797 -26.02 26.51 -20.45
C GLU A 797 -26.72 25.41 -21.27
N PRO A 798 -26.07 24.27 -21.60
CA PRO A 798 -26.76 23.13 -22.20
C PRO A 798 -27.94 22.62 -21.36
N LEU A 799 -27.79 22.55 -20.05
CA LEU A 799 -28.87 22.13 -19.15
C LEU A 799 -30.03 23.13 -19.12
N ARG A 800 -29.75 24.44 -19.11
CA ARG A 800 -30.78 25.49 -19.21
C ARG A 800 -31.52 25.44 -20.54
N MET A 801 -30.81 25.24 -21.66
CA MET A 801 -31.44 25.03 -22.96
C MET A 801 -32.36 23.80 -22.95
N GLY A 802 -31.93 22.72 -22.27
CA GLY A 802 -32.71 21.50 -22.10
C GLY A 802 -34.04 21.69 -21.36
N LEU A 803 -34.21 22.75 -20.57
CA LEU A 803 -35.49 23.10 -19.94
C LEU A 803 -36.60 23.45 -20.94
N SER A 804 -36.24 23.79 -22.18
CA SER A 804 -37.20 24.08 -23.26
C SER A 804 -37.39 22.90 -24.22
N ASN A 805 -36.85 21.71 -23.91
CA ASN A 805 -36.94 20.53 -24.79
C ASN A 805 -38.39 20.03 -24.91
N GLY A 806 -38.75 19.44 -26.06
CA GLY A 806 -40.10 18.91 -26.30
C GLY A 806 -40.44 17.69 -25.44
N GLU A 807 -39.46 16.85 -25.12
CA GLU A 807 -39.61 15.64 -24.31
C GLU A 807 -39.63 15.99 -22.81
N ASP A 808 -40.63 15.52 -22.07
CA ASP A 808 -40.80 15.90 -20.67
C ASP A 808 -39.79 15.23 -19.72
N GLU A 809 -39.30 14.02 -20.04
CA GLU A 809 -38.21 13.39 -19.28
C GLU A 809 -36.91 14.19 -19.34
N ILE A 810 -36.62 14.85 -20.48
CA ILE A 810 -35.42 15.70 -20.62
C ILE A 810 -35.55 16.94 -19.77
N ARG A 811 -36.69 17.62 -19.82
CA ARG A 811 -36.95 18.80 -18.99
C ARG A 811 -36.85 18.47 -17.50
N LEU A 812 -37.39 17.33 -17.09
CA LEU A 812 -37.34 16.84 -15.71
C LEU A 812 -35.89 16.63 -15.23
N GLU A 813 -35.08 15.94 -16.01
CA GLU A 813 -33.69 15.64 -15.66
C GLU A 813 -32.86 16.93 -15.64
N CYS A 814 -33.02 17.83 -16.62
CA CYS A 814 -32.35 19.13 -16.64
C CYS A 814 -32.72 19.99 -15.42
N ALA A 815 -34.00 20.07 -15.05
CA ALA A 815 -34.44 20.80 -13.86
C ALA A 815 -33.83 20.22 -12.58
N SER A 816 -33.78 18.89 -12.47
CA SER A 816 -33.19 18.19 -11.32
C SER A 816 -31.69 18.47 -11.19
N LEU A 817 -30.96 18.43 -12.31
CA LEU A 817 -29.53 18.69 -12.37
C LEU A 817 -29.23 20.15 -12.02
N LEU A 818 -29.89 21.13 -12.62
CA LEU A 818 -29.68 22.55 -12.32
C LEU A 818 -29.93 22.90 -10.85
N GLY A 819 -30.95 22.27 -10.23
CA GLY A 819 -31.20 22.38 -8.79
C GLY A 819 -30.10 21.77 -7.93
N LEU A 820 -29.48 20.66 -8.34
CA LEU A 820 -28.31 20.09 -7.67
C LEU A 820 -27.08 21.00 -7.78
N LEU A 821 -26.89 21.60 -8.94
CA LEU A 821 -25.78 22.54 -9.22
C LEU A 821 -25.96 23.89 -8.55
N ARG A 822 -27.15 24.16 -8.01
CA ARG A 822 -27.54 25.46 -7.45
C ARG A 822 -27.28 26.60 -8.44
N ASP A 823 -27.60 26.36 -9.70
CA ASP A 823 -27.47 27.37 -10.74
C ASP A 823 -28.54 28.46 -10.60
N LYS A 824 -28.14 29.62 -10.08
CA LYS A 824 -29.02 30.78 -9.91
C LYS A 824 -29.55 31.32 -11.25
N GLY A 825 -28.83 31.13 -12.35
CA GLY A 825 -29.28 31.55 -13.68
C GLY A 825 -30.51 30.78 -14.17
N ALA A 826 -30.80 29.62 -13.60
CA ALA A 826 -31.96 28.82 -13.94
C ALA A 826 -33.25 29.20 -13.18
N ALA A 827 -33.20 30.11 -12.20
CA ALA A 827 -34.34 30.41 -11.33
C ALA A 827 -35.61 30.83 -12.10
N ASP A 828 -35.50 31.76 -13.04
CA ASP A 828 -36.65 32.24 -13.81
C ASP A 828 -37.23 31.17 -14.78
N PRO A 829 -36.41 30.45 -15.56
CA PRO A 829 -36.88 29.29 -16.32
C PRO A 829 -37.57 28.23 -15.45
N LEU A 830 -37.01 27.91 -14.28
CA LEU A 830 -37.58 26.93 -13.36
C LEU A 830 -38.91 27.39 -12.77
N ARG A 831 -39.09 28.69 -12.46
CA ARG A 831 -40.39 29.25 -12.03
C ARG A 831 -41.46 29.07 -13.09
N ARG A 832 -41.14 29.33 -14.36
CA ARG A 832 -42.08 29.13 -15.47
C ARG A 832 -42.48 27.66 -15.61
N LEU A 833 -41.51 26.75 -15.54
CA LEU A 833 -41.79 25.32 -15.58
C LEU A 833 -42.64 24.87 -14.39
N ALA A 834 -42.34 25.32 -13.17
CA ALA A 834 -43.09 24.98 -11.97
C ALA A 834 -44.56 25.42 -12.05
N ALA A 835 -44.84 26.57 -12.70
CA ALA A 835 -46.19 27.10 -12.88
C ALA A 835 -46.95 26.42 -14.03
N ASP A 836 -46.34 26.33 -15.21
CA ASP A 836 -47.09 26.17 -16.47
C ASP A 836 -46.72 24.91 -17.28
N ASP A 837 -45.73 24.11 -16.87
CA ASP A 837 -45.35 22.91 -17.65
C ASP A 837 -46.50 21.88 -17.67
N PRO A 838 -46.83 21.26 -18.83
CA PRO A 838 -47.90 20.27 -18.92
C PRO A 838 -47.65 19.01 -18.05
N SER A 839 -46.38 18.61 -17.84
CA SER A 839 -46.02 17.41 -17.10
C SER A 839 -45.94 17.67 -15.59
N PRO A 840 -46.76 17.00 -14.75
CA PRO A 840 -46.69 17.17 -13.29
C PRO A 840 -45.34 16.80 -12.69
N ALA A 841 -44.61 15.88 -13.31
CA ALA A 841 -43.30 15.45 -12.85
C ALA A 841 -42.24 16.54 -13.05
N VAL A 842 -42.28 17.26 -14.19
CA VAL A 842 -41.42 18.42 -14.48
C VAL A 842 -41.71 19.55 -13.50
N ARG A 843 -43.01 19.87 -13.25
CA ARG A 843 -43.39 20.90 -12.28
C ARG A 843 -42.80 20.63 -10.89
N ASN A 844 -42.92 19.39 -10.41
CA ASN A 844 -42.37 18.98 -9.11
C ASN A 844 -40.84 19.06 -9.06
N ALA A 845 -40.14 18.65 -10.13
CA ALA A 845 -38.69 18.75 -10.21
C ALA A 845 -38.21 20.21 -10.18
N ALA A 846 -38.89 21.09 -10.91
CA ALA A 846 -38.58 22.51 -10.94
C ALA A 846 -38.79 23.19 -9.57
N SER A 847 -39.87 22.86 -8.84
CA SER A 847 -40.09 23.37 -7.48
C SER A 847 -38.98 22.94 -6.51
N ARG A 848 -38.57 21.66 -6.54
CA ARG A 848 -37.46 21.17 -5.69
C ARG A 848 -36.12 21.83 -6.03
N ALA A 849 -35.91 22.14 -7.31
CA ALA A 849 -34.73 22.86 -7.75
C ALA A 849 -34.71 24.29 -7.19
N LEU A 850 -35.84 25.00 -7.21
CA LEU A 850 -36.00 26.33 -6.59
C LEU A 850 -35.78 26.30 -5.08
N GLU A 851 -36.31 25.30 -4.37
CA GLU A 851 -36.06 25.11 -2.94
C GLU A 851 -34.56 24.99 -2.62
N ARG A 852 -33.79 24.27 -3.45
CA ARG A 852 -32.32 24.13 -3.29
C ARG A 852 -31.56 25.42 -3.58
N LEU A 853 -32.12 26.28 -4.43
CA LEU A 853 -31.59 27.61 -4.74
C LEU A 853 -31.92 28.62 -3.63
N GLY A 854 -32.94 28.34 -2.80
CA GLY A 854 -33.47 29.26 -1.79
C GLY A 854 -34.39 30.32 -2.38
N GLU A 855 -35.07 30.02 -3.49
CA GLU A 855 -35.84 30.95 -4.34
C GLU A 855 -37.34 30.67 -4.41
#